data_AF-A0A820LB10-F1
#
_entry.id   AF-A0A820LB10-F1
#
_cell.length_a   1.000
_cell.length_b   1.000
_cell.length_c   1.000
_cell.angle_alpha   90.00
_cell.angle_beta   90.00
_cell.angle_gamma   90.00
#
_symmetry.space_group_name_H-M   'P 1'
#
loop_
_entity.id
_entity.type
_entity.pdbx_description
1 polymer ?
#
loop_
_entity_poly.entity_id
_entity_poly.type
_entity_poly.pdbx_seq_one_letter_code
_entity_poly.pdbx_strand_id
1 'polypeptide(L)'
;MFAEKSSPEKKLFNWQEQQQSNTKSDIDATLFWTRNFIVLSIGSIILTCIVTFLAVVYWCSKQQKLLKTKSHSSELASFTTHPINVNTPRPKEIKLFPIVPKLVQPNTSPLILPTIEYSNNNNNNINGDRFTTDTCSTADSSSSSTAVATKKFRKKNLLERRGSNNSLTISIAPKHRLLNSPPVDCPSDEYLLTATRKLTIDELHQHAQDARLLYHEFWTIPTNHLEKLRICGAGTKNRYGTIIANEHSRVKLSELPGDPLSSYINANYVNGYPNEYHAFIATQGPLANTIIDFYRMIWQEHVPVIVMITRLFEKNKAKCERYIPDSQATQYGPFQVQVKSISYKNDYEIHRLIIEFEKEQREIEHYWYTAWPDQSCPDIAQPLIELVKNVEKSRLELSNLNKHSGPIVVHCSAGIGRTGCFIALSNGIKQLDNERIIDIVRILCELRRDRGGMIQTNDQYQFIMSSVALQTGNRSLVKIRSLILHIDCAYASNDASIRTPTKSATSVTYVGDNLPINLGVNEVKSLRLTDMRRGGGGRSSFSGIVATVFGAQGFVGGATVNRLAKEGSQVIVPYRGDTYNLRELRLLGDLGQVLFTPFHGKDEASIRRALQHSNVVINLIGRQSETRNFSFDDVHVKLAGTIARLARECGVQRLIHFSALNASPNPPAIIVRKPSKFLQSKYAGELAVREEFPGATIFRPSAIYGHQHNDGFIAYHFSRWVRPISFFRIPLYASGEKTVKAPIFVNDVSNAIYAAIREPMSVGQTYEIYGPERYKLRELIEYCLRYMRRKSIITPLTPDVFAKAIANYTFHKSLYNIDRMQCAYVSDTVTPGLPTIHDLGIEPVKFSDAIGHMMASMRKSGRYVENPEDFLIPDPPKPLSQEFELSYNLSAP
;
A
#
# COMPACT_ATOMS: atom_id res chain seq x y z
N MET A 1 -111.01 -25.07 53.89
CA MET A 1 -110.02 -24.49 54.82
C MET A 1 -108.65 -24.78 54.22
N PHE A 2 -108.18 -23.95 53.30
CA PHE A 2 -107.42 -22.70 53.58
C PHE A 2 -106.17 -23.03 54.41
N ALA A 3 -104.93 -22.80 53.99
CA ALA A 3 -104.45 -21.92 52.94
C ALA A 3 -103.05 -22.34 52.45
N GLU A 4 -102.89 -22.27 51.13
CA GLU A 4 -101.79 -21.63 50.39
C GLU A 4 -100.33 -21.91 50.79
N LYS A 5 -99.78 -22.83 50.00
CA LYS A 5 -98.49 -22.71 49.29
C LYS A 5 -97.95 -21.27 49.23
N SER A 6 -96.74 -21.07 49.75
CA SER A 6 -95.84 -20.02 49.26
C SER A 6 -94.47 -20.62 48.95
N SER A 7 -94.02 -20.37 47.72
CA SER A 7 -93.04 -21.14 46.96
C SER A 7 -91.58 -20.88 47.37
N PRO A 8 -90.65 -21.80 47.04
CA PRO A 8 -89.20 -21.58 47.17
C PRO A 8 -88.67 -20.39 46.35
N GLU A 9 -89.48 -19.83 45.45
CA GLU A 9 -89.09 -18.77 44.51
C GLU A 9 -88.95 -17.41 45.20
N LYS A 10 -89.69 -17.12 46.28
CA LYS A 10 -89.56 -15.82 46.99
C LYS A 10 -88.25 -15.66 47.78
N LYS A 11 -87.61 -16.76 48.21
CA LYS A 11 -86.28 -16.70 48.85
C LYS A 11 -85.14 -16.62 47.83
N LEU A 12 -85.31 -17.19 46.64
CA LEU A 12 -84.34 -17.05 45.55
C LEU A 12 -84.39 -15.65 44.92
N PHE A 13 -85.59 -15.06 44.80
CA PHE A 13 -85.78 -13.73 44.20
C PHE A 13 -85.19 -12.62 45.06
N ASN A 14 -85.42 -12.63 46.38
CA ASN A 14 -84.82 -11.64 47.31
C ASN A 14 -83.29 -11.78 47.43
N TRP A 15 -82.73 -12.98 47.25
CA TRP A 15 -81.29 -13.20 47.27
C TRP A 15 -80.62 -12.79 45.94
N GLN A 16 -81.31 -12.98 44.81
CA GLN A 16 -80.87 -12.52 43.49
C GLN A 16 -80.99 -10.99 43.33
N GLU A 17 -82.01 -10.34 43.89
CA GLU A 17 -82.10 -8.86 43.89
C GLU A 17 -81.04 -8.21 44.79
N GLN A 18 -80.69 -8.80 45.95
CA GLN A 18 -79.57 -8.32 46.78
C GLN A 18 -78.19 -8.54 46.13
N GLN A 19 -78.00 -9.64 45.39
CA GLN A 19 -76.78 -9.88 44.61
C GLN A 19 -76.67 -8.94 43.40
N GLN A 20 -77.79 -8.62 42.74
CA GLN A 20 -77.82 -7.68 41.61
C GLN A 20 -77.66 -6.22 42.04
N SER A 21 -78.13 -5.81 43.23
CA SER A 21 -77.91 -4.45 43.74
C SER A 21 -76.45 -4.20 44.14
N ASN A 22 -75.80 -5.18 44.79
CA ASN A 22 -74.39 -5.06 45.20
C ASN A 22 -73.42 -5.15 44.02
N THR A 23 -73.71 -5.97 43.01
CA THR A 23 -72.88 -6.02 41.79
C THR A 23 -72.98 -4.75 40.95
N LYS A 24 -74.15 -4.10 40.92
CA LYS A 24 -74.33 -2.82 40.20
C LYS A 24 -73.60 -1.66 40.88
N SER A 25 -73.60 -1.60 42.23
CA SER A 25 -72.82 -0.59 42.96
C SER A 25 -71.30 -0.78 42.83
N ASP A 26 -70.82 -2.03 42.78
CA ASP A 26 -69.39 -2.33 42.61
C ASP A 26 -68.90 -2.08 41.17
N ILE A 27 -69.75 -2.33 40.16
CA ILE A 27 -69.46 -2.03 38.75
C ILE A 27 -69.44 -0.51 38.53
N ASP A 28 -70.37 0.24 39.12
CA ASP A 28 -70.38 1.71 39.00
C ASP A 28 -69.22 2.35 39.75
N ALA A 29 -68.79 1.79 40.90
CA ALA A 29 -67.59 2.23 41.61
C ALA A 29 -66.30 1.94 40.83
N THR A 30 -66.18 0.76 40.20
CA THR A 30 -65.02 0.43 39.36
C THR A 30 -65.00 1.22 38.04
N LEU A 31 -66.15 1.53 37.43
CA LEU A 31 -66.23 2.43 36.28
C LEU A 31 -65.87 3.87 36.65
N PHE A 32 -66.26 4.34 37.84
CA PHE A 32 -65.91 5.66 38.34
C PHE A 32 -64.40 5.79 38.60
N TRP A 33 -63.78 4.79 39.25
CA TRP A 33 -62.33 4.78 39.47
C TRP A 33 -61.53 4.62 38.18
N THR A 34 -61.96 3.78 37.24
CA THR A 34 -61.26 3.59 35.95
C THR A 34 -61.38 4.82 35.04
N ARG A 35 -62.55 5.49 34.98
CA ARG A 35 -62.67 6.78 34.27
C ARG A 35 -61.79 7.86 34.88
N ASN A 36 -61.78 8.00 36.20
CA ASN A 36 -60.93 8.99 36.87
C ASN A 36 -59.44 8.67 36.72
N PHE A 37 -59.05 7.39 36.73
CA PHE A 37 -57.66 6.97 36.49
C PHE A 37 -57.20 7.23 35.06
N ILE A 38 -58.07 7.00 34.06
CA ILE A 38 -57.80 7.31 32.65
C ILE A 38 -57.70 8.83 32.45
N VAL A 39 -58.59 9.62 33.04
CA VAL A 39 -58.54 11.09 32.97
C VAL A 39 -57.27 11.65 33.63
N LEU A 40 -56.87 11.11 34.79
CA LEU A 40 -55.61 11.49 35.46
C LEU A 40 -54.37 11.06 34.66
N SER A 41 -54.41 9.89 34.02
CA SER A 41 -53.30 9.39 33.19
C SER A 41 -53.15 10.23 31.91
N ILE A 42 -54.26 10.56 31.25
CA ILE A 42 -54.26 11.45 30.09
C ILE A 42 -53.81 12.85 30.49
N GLY A 43 -54.26 13.37 31.64
CA GLY A 43 -53.78 14.64 32.20
C GLY A 43 -52.27 14.66 32.45
N SER A 44 -51.70 13.57 32.99
CA SER A 44 -50.25 13.43 33.20
C SER A 44 -49.47 13.38 31.89
N ILE A 45 -49.99 12.68 30.87
CA ILE A 45 -49.38 12.62 29.53
C ILE A 45 -49.43 13.99 28.86
N ILE A 46 -50.55 14.70 28.94
CA ILE A 46 -50.69 16.05 28.39
C ILE A 46 -49.74 17.01 29.12
N LEU A 47 -49.64 16.94 30.45
CA LEU A 47 -48.74 17.78 31.23
C LEU A 47 -47.27 17.51 30.87
N THR A 48 -46.86 16.25 30.71
CA THR A 48 -45.50 15.90 30.29
C THR A 48 -45.21 16.34 28.85
N CYS A 49 -46.16 16.24 27.93
CA CYS A 49 -46.05 16.80 26.58
C CYS A 49 -45.94 18.34 26.60
N ILE A 50 -46.69 19.03 27.46
CA ILE A 50 -46.60 20.50 27.60
C ILE A 50 -45.25 20.91 28.20
N VAL A 51 -44.78 20.23 29.25
CA VAL A 51 -43.49 20.52 29.89
C VAL A 51 -42.32 20.28 28.92
N THR A 52 -42.37 19.19 28.16
CA THR A 52 -41.34 18.91 27.14
C THR A 52 -41.39 19.91 25.98
N PHE A 53 -42.58 20.31 25.53
CA PHE A 53 -42.75 21.36 24.53
C PHE A 53 -42.21 22.71 25.02
N LEU A 54 -42.54 23.12 26.25
CA LEU A 54 -42.03 24.35 26.86
C LEU A 54 -40.50 24.30 27.05
N ALA A 55 -39.93 23.16 27.41
CA ALA A 55 -38.48 22.97 27.50
C ALA A 55 -37.80 23.12 26.12
N VAL A 56 -38.41 22.59 25.06
CA VAL A 56 -37.92 22.76 23.68
C VAL A 56 -38.02 24.21 23.23
N VAL A 57 -39.14 24.89 23.50
CA VAL A 57 -39.33 26.31 23.18
C VAL A 57 -38.32 27.18 23.95
N TYR A 58 -38.10 26.89 25.23
CA TYR A 58 -37.08 27.56 26.06
C TYR A 58 -35.68 27.33 25.51
N TRP A 59 -35.34 26.10 25.12
CA TRP A 59 -34.06 25.75 24.52
C TRP A 59 -33.86 26.48 23.17
N CYS A 60 -34.87 26.51 22.30
CA CYS A 60 -34.84 27.26 21.05
C CYS A 60 -34.69 28.78 21.27
N SER A 61 -35.39 29.35 22.25
CA SER A 61 -35.26 30.77 22.63
C SER A 61 -33.84 31.09 23.13
N LYS A 62 -33.24 30.19 23.93
CA LYS A 62 -31.85 30.31 24.39
C LYS A 62 -30.85 30.24 23.22
N GLN A 63 -31.08 29.36 22.24
CA GLN A 63 -30.26 29.27 21.03
C GLN A 63 -30.40 30.52 20.15
N GLN A 64 -31.60 31.08 20.00
CA GLN A 64 -31.80 32.35 19.29
C GLN A 64 -31.08 33.52 19.96
N LYS A 65 -31.06 33.59 21.30
CA LYS A 65 -30.26 34.61 22.03
C LYS A 65 -28.76 34.45 21.80
N LEU A 66 -28.25 33.22 21.77
CA LEU A 66 -26.83 32.91 21.48
C LEU A 66 -26.44 33.22 20.02
N LEU A 67 -27.38 33.09 19.08
CA LEU A 67 -27.18 33.44 17.68
C LEU A 67 -27.22 34.96 17.46
N LYS A 68 -28.09 35.70 18.16
CA LYS A 68 -28.14 37.18 18.11
C LYS A 68 -26.90 37.85 18.74
N THR A 69 -26.30 37.26 19.78
CA THR A 69 -25.03 37.78 20.34
C THR A 69 -23.82 37.48 19.44
N LYS A 70 -23.89 36.46 18.58
CA LYS A 70 -22.89 36.20 17.53
C LYS A 70 -23.10 37.02 16.25
N SER A 71 -24.33 37.44 15.93
CA SER A 71 -24.60 38.29 14.76
C SER A 71 -24.17 39.74 14.98
N HIS A 72 -24.29 40.29 16.20
CA HIS A 72 -23.82 41.65 16.49
C HIS A 72 -22.29 41.81 16.57
N SER A 73 -21.53 40.72 16.74
CA SER A 73 -20.06 40.78 16.68
C SER A 73 -19.48 40.54 15.27
N SER A 74 -20.32 40.21 14.29
CA SER A 74 -19.91 39.93 12.90
C SER A 74 -20.33 40.99 11.88
N GLU A 75 -21.11 42.01 12.26
CA GLU A 75 -21.54 43.11 11.38
C GLU A 75 -20.56 44.30 11.28
N LEU A 76 -19.43 44.32 12.01
CA LEU A 76 -18.45 45.42 11.87
C LEU A 76 -17.31 45.15 10.87
N ALA A 77 -17.32 44.01 10.17
CA ALA A 77 -16.25 43.65 9.26
C ALA A 77 -16.77 42.91 8.02
N SER A 78 -17.37 43.64 7.08
CA SER A 78 -16.96 43.61 5.66
C SER A 78 -17.96 44.30 4.72
N PHE A 79 -17.37 44.93 3.69
CA PHE A 79 -17.92 45.40 2.41
C PHE A 79 -18.45 46.84 2.29
N THR A 80 -17.56 47.72 1.83
CA THR A 80 -17.85 48.68 0.75
C THR A 80 -16.70 48.69 -0.26
N THR A 81 -17.07 48.81 -1.54
CA THR A 81 -16.34 48.43 -2.76
C THR A 81 -15.75 49.61 -3.55
N HIS A 82 -14.55 49.40 -4.10
CA HIS A 82 -13.91 50.02 -5.31
C HIS A 82 -13.51 51.53 -5.26
N PRO A 83 -12.50 52.03 -6.03
CA PRO A 83 -11.94 51.54 -7.31
C PRO A 83 -10.39 51.54 -7.44
N ILE A 84 -9.92 51.14 -8.63
CA ILE A 84 -8.53 51.05 -9.10
C ILE A 84 -7.88 52.45 -9.22
N ASN A 85 -6.68 52.67 -8.64
CA ASN A 85 -5.60 53.40 -9.32
C ASN A 85 -4.20 53.21 -8.71
N VAL A 86 -3.28 52.83 -9.62
CA VAL A 86 -1.83 53.01 -9.72
C VAL A 86 -1.13 53.88 -8.65
N ASN A 87 -0.26 53.28 -7.81
CA ASN A 87 1.18 53.61 -7.64
C ASN A 87 1.80 53.16 -6.29
N THR A 88 3.07 52.71 -6.38
CA THR A 88 4.15 52.70 -5.36
C THR A 88 4.16 51.55 -4.30
N PRO A 89 5.21 51.42 -3.44
CA PRO A 89 6.45 50.66 -3.65
C PRO A 89 6.69 49.58 -2.55
N ARG A 90 7.81 48.84 -2.62
CA ARG A 90 8.23 47.85 -1.60
C ARG A 90 8.43 48.47 -0.19
N PRO A 91 8.15 47.71 0.88
CA PRO A 91 8.94 47.76 2.13
C PRO A 91 9.37 46.33 2.56
N LYS A 92 10.67 46.03 2.74
CA LYS A 92 11.54 46.26 3.91
C LYS A 92 11.05 45.61 5.23
N GLU A 93 11.91 44.69 5.68
CA GLU A 93 12.11 44.02 6.98
C GLU A 93 11.35 44.56 8.21
N ILE A 94 10.81 43.63 9.02
CA ILE A 94 10.53 43.87 10.44
C ILE A 94 11.04 42.71 11.29
N LYS A 95 11.79 43.11 12.33
CA LYS A 95 12.54 42.34 13.32
C LYS A 95 11.63 41.59 14.32
N LEU A 96 12.08 40.42 14.75
CA LEU A 96 11.59 39.70 15.94
C LEU A 96 12.27 40.22 17.21
N PHE A 97 11.49 40.38 18.29
CA PHE A 97 11.96 40.57 19.67
C PHE A 97 11.11 39.70 20.64
N PRO A 98 11.61 39.37 21.84
CA PRO A 98 11.55 38.04 22.43
C PRO A 98 10.64 37.96 23.66
N ILE A 99 10.27 36.74 24.08
CA ILE A 99 9.60 36.48 25.36
C ILE A 99 10.57 35.74 26.29
N VAL A 100 10.82 36.37 27.44
CA VAL A 100 11.74 36.00 28.53
C VAL A 100 11.12 34.93 29.45
N PRO A 101 11.91 34.03 30.09
CA PRO A 101 11.40 32.95 30.94
C PRO A 101 11.18 33.39 32.40
N LYS A 102 10.17 32.81 33.07
CA LYS A 102 9.96 32.98 34.52
C LYS A 102 10.64 31.85 35.30
N LEU A 103 11.55 32.23 36.21
CA LEU A 103 12.08 31.43 37.31
C LEU A 103 11.10 31.44 38.50
N VAL A 104 10.89 30.28 39.13
CA VAL A 104 10.47 30.14 40.55
C VAL A 104 11.27 28.98 41.17
N GLN A 105 11.82 29.20 42.35
CA GLN A 105 12.75 28.36 43.12
C GLN A 105 12.03 27.42 44.14
N PRO A 106 12.75 26.48 44.79
CA PRO A 106 12.20 25.21 45.29
C PRO A 106 11.80 25.25 46.77
N ASN A 107 10.87 24.36 47.16
CA ASN A 107 10.87 23.59 48.41
C ASN A 107 9.53 22.86 48.61
N THR A 108 9.59 21.53 48.74
CA THR A 108 8.86 20.62 49.66
C THR A 108 8.59 19.26 49.02
N SER A 109 8.89 18.23 49.80
CA SER A 109 9.12 16.82 49.49
C SER A 109 7.91 16.08 48.91
N PRO A 110 8.10 15.08 48.02
CA PRO A 110 7.06 14.11 47.72
C PRO A 110 7.25 12.78 48.48
N LEU A 111 6.11 12.29 48.96
CA LEU A 111 5.89 11.01 49.62
C LEU A 111 6.18 9.80 48.71
N ILE A 112 6.67 8.76 49.36
CA ILE A 112 7.05 7.42 48.89
C ILE A 112 5.80 6.56 48.59
N LEU A 113 5.85 5.74 47.52
CA LEU A 113 5.45 4.31 47.43
C LEU A 113 5.60 3.80 45.97
N PRO A 114 5.86 2.49 45.72
CA PRO A 114 7.22 2.01 45.48
C PRO A 114 7.45 1.41 44.08
N THR A 115 8.72 1.46 43.67
CA THR A 115 9.34 0.80 42.53
C THR A 115 9.60 -0.66 42.85
N ILE A 116 9.23 -1.59 41.95
CA ILE A 116 9.69 -2.99 42.02
C ILE A 116 11.04 -3.06 41.30
N GLU A 117 12.10 -3.25 42.09
CA GLU A 117 13.44 -3.58 41.63
C GLU A 117 13.55 -5.09 41.35
N TYR A 118 14.26 -5.45 40.28
CA TYR A 118 14.86 -6.78 40.13
C TYR A 118 16.36 -6.66 40.43
N SER A 119 16.77 -7.34 41.48
CA SER A 119 18.13 -7.40 42.03
C SER A 119 19.11 -8.11 41.11
N ASN A 120 20.23 -7.45 40.79
CA ASN A 120 21.49 -8.09 40.43
C ASN A 120 22.24 -8.44 41.72
N ASN A 121 22.66 -9.70 41.87
CA ASN A 121 23.68 -10.08 42.86
C ASN A 121 24.83 -10.76 42.12
N ASN A 122 25.95 -10.04 42.05
CA ASN A 122 27.29 -10.61 41.85
C ASN A 122 27.88 -10.89 43.24
N ASN A 123 28.60 -12.01 43.39
CA ASN A 123 30.00 -12.00 43.83
C ASN A 123 30.56 -13.43 43.92
N ASN A 124 31.69 -13.65 43.23
CA ASN A 124 32.99 -13.94 43.87
C ASN A 124 34.11 -14.02 42.82
N ASN A 125 34.89 -12.92 42.70
CA ASN A 125 36.35 -12.83 42.89
C ASN A 125 37.14 -14.18 42.96
N ILE A 126 38.32 -14.39 42.35
CA ILE A 126 39.58 -13.62 42.44
C ILE A 126 40.69 -14.28 41.55
N ASN A 127 41.59 -13.45 41.00
CA ASN A 127 43.01 -13.61 40.60
C ASN A 127 43.54 -14.61 39.52
N GLY A 128 44.46 -14.09 38.68
CA GLY A 128 45.80 -14.69 38.54
C GLY A 128 46.31 -15.04 37.13
N ASP A 129 47.10 -14.13 36.54
CA ASP A 129 48.33 -14.33 35.73
C ASP A 129 48.53 -15.45 34.66
N ARG A 130 48.83 -14.96 33.44
CA ARG A 130 50.05 -15.16 32.62
C ARG A 130 50.83 -16.50 32.63
N PHE A 131 51.08 -16.99 31.39
CA PHE A 131 52.23 -17.81 30.89
C PHE A 131 52.39 -19.20 31.57
N THR A 132 52.75 -20.34 30.96
CA THR A 132 53.74 -20.71 29.94
C THR A 132 53.55 -22.21 29.59
N THR A 133 53.87 -22.57 28.34
CA THR A 133 54.63 -23.75 27.86
C THR A 133 54.30 -25.21 28.26
N ASP A 134 54.28 -26.05 27.21
CA ASP A 134 54.87 -27.40 27.12
C ASP A 134 54.20 -28.53 27.94
N THR A 135 53.98 -29.76 27.47
CA THR A 135 54.68 -30.56 26.46
C THR A 135 53.87 -31.83 26.12
N CYS A 136 53.99 -32.22 24.86
CA CYS A 136 53.96 -33.55 24.21
C CYS A 136 53.77 -34.86 25.03
N SER A 137 52.89 -35.74 24.53
CA SER A 137 53.05 -37.20 24.29
C SER A 137 51.65 -37.85 24.19
N THR A 138 51.26 -38.78 23.32
CA THR A 138 51.88 -39.65 22.31
C THR A 138 50.73 -40.29 21.50
N ALA A 139 51.02 -40.60 20.21
CA ALA A 139 50.52 -41.66 19.31
C ALA A 139 49.21 -42.44 19.65
N ASP A 140 48.26 -42.73 18.75
CA ASP A 140 48.41 -43.37 17.43
C ASP A 140 47.17 -43.27 16.49
N SER A 141 47.48 -43.31 15.19
CA SER A 141 46.73 -43.63 13.95
C SER A 141 45.19 -43.90 13.93
N SER A 142 44.45 -43.19 13.08
CA SER A 142 44.02 -43.65 11.72
C SER A 142 42.82 -42.88 11.10
N SER A 143 42.98 -42.55 9.81
CA SER A 143 41.98 -42.27 8.74
C SER A 143 40.89 -41.18 8.88
N SER A 144 41.19 -40.03 8.24
CA SER A 144 40.37 -39.31 7.24
C SER A 144 38.84 -39.13 7.42
N SER A 145 38.41 -37.92 7.77
CA SER A 145 37.50 -37.09 6.96
C SER A 145 37.31 -35.70 7.62
N THR A 146 37.71 -34.64 6.91
CA THR A 146 37.61 -33.26 7.37
C THR A 146 36.16 -32.76 7.30
N ALA A 147 35.43 -32.89 8.40
CA ALA A 147 34.17 -32.19 8.63
C ALA A 147 34.46 -30.77 9.17
N VAL A 148 34.09 -29.75 8.39
CA VAL A 148 34.16 -28.34 8.80
C VAL A 148 33.16 -28.10 9.94
N ALA A 149 33.66 -27.60 11.06
CA ALA A 149 32.91 -27.35 12.28
C ALA A 149 31.79 -26.31 12.07
N THR A 150 30.54 -26.73 12.24
CA THR A 150 29.38 -25.83 12.29
C THR A 150 29.37 -25.06 13.61
N LYS A 151 29.61 -23.74 13.56
CA LYS A 151 29.35 -22.82 14.69
C LYS A 151 27.86 -22.88 15.04
N LYS A 152 27.53 -23.30 16.28
CA LYS A 152 26.16 -23.26 16.82
C LYS A 152 25.66 -21.82 16.91
N PHE A 153 24.57 -21.51 16.21
CA PHE A 153 23.90 -20.22 16.27
C PHE A 153 22.99 -20.09 17.50
N ARG A 154 23.05 -18.92 18.15
CA ARG A 154 22.13 -18.50 19.22
C ARG A 154 20.76 -18.19 18.62
N LYS A 155 19.69 -18.84 19.10
CA LYS A 155 18.31 -18.57 18.65
C LYS A 155 17.89 -17.15 19.06
N LYS A 156 17.44 -16.36 18.08
CA LYS A 156 16.86 -15.01 18.25
C LYS A 156 15.36 -15.08 18.54
N ASN A 157 14.83 -14.12 19.30
CA ASN A 157 13.46 -14.10 19.83
C ASN A 157 12.41 -13.69 18.77
N LEU A 158 11.14 -14.02 19.03
CA LEU A 158 10.01 -13.89 18.09
C LEU A 158 9.79 -12.46 17.53
N LEU A 159 10.23 -11.42 18.24
CA LEU A 159 10.14 -10.02 17.78
C LEU A 159 11.20 -9.63 16.74
N GLU A 160 12.35 -10.31 16.69
CA GLU A 160 13.41 -10.02 15.71
C GLU A 160 13.09 -10.55 14.29
N ARG A 161 11.94 -11.24 14.12
CA ARG A 161 11.45 -11.73 12.82
C ARG A 161 10.59 -10.73 12.05
N ARG A 162 10.24 -9.57 12.63
CA ARG A 162 9.53 -8.49 11.93
C ARG A 162 10.48 -7.34 11.66
N GLY A 163 11.25 -7.47 10.58
CA GLY A 163 12.19 -6.43 10.16
C GLY A 163 12.99 -6.82 8.92
N SER A 164 12.30 -7.27 7.86
CA SER A 164 12.88 -7.33 6.52
C SER A 164 11.73 -7.33 5.51
N ASN A 165 11.77 -6.41 4.55
CA ASN A 165 10.80 -6.29 3.47
C ASN A 165 11.00 -7.31 2.33
N ASN A 166 11.76 -8.40 2.52
CA ASN A 166 11.81 -9.48 1.56
C ASN A 166 10.78 -10.56 1.91
N SER A 167 9.66 -10.51 1.21
CA SER A 167 8.59 -11.50 1.23
C SER A 167 9.08 -12.88 0.76
N LEU A 168 8.97 -13.88 1.63
CA LEU A 168 8.95 -15.31 1.30
C LEU A 168 7.87 -15.56 0.24
N THR A 169 8.29 -15.78 -1.02
CA THR A 169 7.38 -16.19 -2.09
C THR A 169 8.09 -17.23 -2.96
N ILE A 170 7.69 -18.50 -2.84
CA ILE A 170 8.13 -19.56 -3.74
C ILE A 170 7.61 -19.23 -5.14
N SER A 171 8.50 -18.95 -6.09
CA SER A 171 8.14 -18.76 -7.49
C SER A 171 8.18 -20.09 -8.25
N ILE A 172 7.03 -20.47 -8.83
CA ILE A 172 6.90 -21.57 -9.77
C ILE A 172 6.84 -20.96 -11.17
N ALA A 173 8.01 -20.66 -11.74
CA ALA A 173 8.18 -20.38 -13.16
C ALA A 173 9.52 -21.00 -13.60
N PRO A 174 9.63 -21.57 -14.80
CA PRO A 174 10.83 -22.29 -15.22
C PRO A 174 11.97 -21.29 -15.36
N LYS A 175 12.96 -21.38 -14.47
CA LYS A 175 14.12 -20.48 -14.43
C LYS A 175 15.09 -20.86 -15.54
N HIS A 176 15.39 -19.92 -16.43
CA HIS A 176 16.77 -19.76 -16.90
C HIS A 176 17.60 -19.43 -15.66
N ARG A 177 18.12 -20.48 -15.01
CA ARG A 177 19.01 -20.34 -13.86
C ARG A 177 20.31 -19.73 -14.38
N LEU A 178 20.57 -18.48 -14.04
CA LEU A 178 21.88 -17.87 -14.25
C LEU A 178 22.88 -18.70 -13.42
N LEU A 179 23.89 -19.30 -14.08
CA LEU A 179 24.91 -20.07 -13.38
C LEU A 179 25.58 -19.17 -12.32
N ASN A 180 25.78 -19.71 -11.11
CA ASN A 180 26.52 -19.13 -9.98
C ASN A 180 25.86 -18.00 -9.16
N SER A 181 24.56 -17.71 -9.33
CA SER A 181 23.85 -16.80 -8.42
C SER A 181 23.35 -17.53 -7.15
N PRO A 182 23.47 -16.94 -5.95
CA PRO A 182 22.89 -17.51 -4.72
C PRO A 182 21.36 -17.64 -4.82
N PRO A 183 20.73 -18.50 -3.99
CA PRO A 183 19.28 -18.73 -4.03
C PRO A 183 18.48 -17.43 -3.85
N VAL A 184 17.33 -17.29 -4.52
CA VAL A 184 16.48 -16.09 -4.46
C VAL A 184 16.03 -15.73 -3.03
N ASP A 185 16.00 -16.71 -2.12
CA ASP A 185 15.61 -16.55 -0.72
C ASP A 185 16.79 -16.26 0.23
N CYS A 186 18.00 -15.99 -0.27
CA CYS A 186 19.14 -15.69 0.61
C CYS A 186 19.00 -14.30 1.25
N PRO A 187 19.32 -14.15 2.55
CA PRO A 187 19.40 -12.85 3.21
C PRO A 187 20.28 -11.86 2.43
N SER A 188 19.95 -10.57 2.46
CA SER A 188 20.68 -9.52 1.72
C SER A 188 22.18 -9.51 2.02
N ASP A 189 22.56 -9.71 3.28
CA ASP A 189 23.97 -9.75 3.70
C ASP A 189 24.69 -10.96 3.09
N GLU A 190 24.02 -12.12 3.03
CA GLU A 190 24.57 -13.34 2.43
C GLU A 190 24.69 -13.19 0.91
N TYR A 191 23.69 -12.58 0.25
CA TYR A 191 23.76 -12.26 -1.18
C TYR A 191 24.98 -11.40 -1.49
N LEU A 192 25.16 -10.29 -0.76
CA LEU A 192 26.28 -9.38 -0.99
C LEU A 192 27.64 -10.02 -0.68
N LEU A 193 27.69 -11.05 0.15
CA LEU A 193 28.91 -11.79 0.47
C LEU A 193 29.25 -12.88 -0.55
N THR A 194 28.26 -13.40 -1.29
CA THR A 194 28.43 -14.63 -2.10
C THR A 194 28.20 -14.42 -3.58
N ALA A 195 27.44 -13.40 -4.00
CA ALA A 195 27.14 -13.15 -5.39
C ALA A 195 28.42 -12.83 -6.19
N THR A 196 28.61 -13.57 -7.27
CA THR A 196 29.76 -13.49 -8.19
C THR A 196 29.28 -13.83 -9.60
N ARG A 197 29.79 -13.08 -10.58
CA ARG A 197 29.60 -13.37 -12.00
C ARG A 197 30.86 -13.00 -12.76
N LYS A 198 31.78 -13.96 -12.84
CA LYS A 198 32.99 -13.83 -13.64
C LYS A 198 32.64 -13.93 -15.13
N LEU A 199 33.07 -12.93 -15.89
CA LEU A 199 32.92 -12.83 -17.34
C LEU A 199 34.30 -12.78 -17.99
N THR A 200 34.49 -13.57 -19.04
CA THR A 200 35.62 -13.39 -19.96
C THR A 200 35.44 -12.15 -20.82
N ILE A 201 36.48 -11.73 -21.55
CA ILE A 201 36.41 -10.53 -22.42
C ILE A 201 35.31 -10.65 -23.48
N ASP A 202 35.17 -11.83 -24.11
CA ASP A 202 34.16 -12.05 -25.15
C ASP A 202 32.74 -12.06 -24.57
N GLU A 203 32.55 -12.71 -23.42
CA GLU A 203 31.29 -12.71 -22.70
C GLU A 203 30.91 -11.30 -22.22
N LEU A 204 31.88 -10.49 -21.79
CA LEU A 204 31.67 -9.10 -21.39
C LEU A 204 31.07 -8.28 -22.55
N HIS A 205 31.58 -8.41 -23.77
CA HIS A 205 31.05 -7.70 -24.93
C HIS A 205 29.61 -8.10 -25.24
N GLN A 206 29.31 -9.40 -25.24
CA GLN A 206 27.95 -9.89 -25.47
C GLN A 206 26.99 -9.44 -24.36
N HIS A 207 27.45 -9.51 -23.11
CA HIS A 207 26.67 -9.16 -21.94
C HIS A 207 26.41 -7.65 -21.84
N ALA A 208 27.38 -6.81 -22.21
CA ALA A 208 27.23 -5.36 -22.27
C ALA A 208 26.17 -4.92 -23.30
N GLN A 209 25.91 -5.73 -24.34
CA GLN A 209 24.89 -5.45 -25.35
C GLN A 209 23.47 -5.80 -24.89
N ASP A 210 23.30 -6.72 -23.93
CA ASP A 210 21.98 -7.13 -23.43
C ASP A 210 21.48 -6.24 -22.28
N ALA A 211 20.85 -5.13 -22.66
CA ALA A 211 20.30 -4.17 -21.70
C ALA A 211 19.22 -4.76 -20.77
N ARG A 212 18.48 -5.79 -21.21
CA ARG A 212 17.41 -6.41 -20.40
C ARG A 212 18.00 -7.26 -19.29
N LEU A 213 19.03 -8.03 -19.62
CA LEU A 213 19.71 -8.90 -18.67
C LEU A 213 20.45 -8.07 -17.61
N LEU A 214 21.14 -6.99 -18.03
CA LEU A 214 21.76 -6.03 -17.10
C LEU A 214 20.75 -5.37 -16.16
N TYR A 215 19.55 -5.03 -16.67
CA TYR A 215 18.46 -4.50 -15.85
C TYR A 215 18.03 -5.51 -14.78
N HIS A 216 17.80 -6.77 -15.15
CA HIS A 216 17.40 -7.80 -14.19
C HIS A 216 18.50 -8.05 -13.14
N GLU A 217 19.76 -8.12 -13.56
CA GLU A 217 20.91 -8.30 -12.67
C GLU A 217 21.02 -7.16 -11.65
N PHE A 218 20.99 -5.91 -12.11
CA PHE A 218 21.09 -4.74 -11.24
C PHE A 218 20.03 -4.71 -10.13
N TRP A 219 18.76 -5.01 -10.47
CA TRP A 219 17.65 -4.99 -9.52
C TRP A 219 17.60 -6.22 -8.60
N THR A 220 18.38 -7.27 -8.91
CA THR A 220 18.52 -8.44 -8.02
C THR A 220 19.49 -8.15 -6.87
N ILE A 221 20.47 -7.27 -7.08
CA ILE A 221 21.50 -6.95 -6.08
C ILE A 221 20.89 -6.03 -5.00
N PRO A 222 20.99 -6.37 -3.69
CA PRO A 222 20.49 -5.54 -2.60
C PRO A 222 21.16 -4.15 -2.55
N THR A 223 20.44 -3.11 -2.12
CA THR A 223 20.97 -1.73 -2.03
C THR A 223 21.78 -1.45 -0.76
N ASN A 224 21.50 -2.19 0.32
CA ASN A 224 22.16 -2.07 1.63
C ASN A 224 22.09 -0.67 2.28
N HIS A 225 20.96 0.03 2.13
CA HIS A 225 20.74 1.29 2.85
C HIS A 225 20.45 1.03 4.34
N LEU A 226 21.02 1.88 5.21
CA LEU A 226 20.65 1.93 6.63
C LEU A 226 19.38 2.75 6.84
N GLU A 227 18.48 2.25 7.70
CA GLU A 227 17.25 2.98 8.05
C GLU A 227 17.50 4.14 9.03
N LYS A 228 18.40 3.94 10.00
CA LYS A 228 18.69 4.92 11.05
C LYS A 228 20.14 4.88 11.49
N LEU A 229 20.71 6.06 11.70
CA LEU A 229 22.01 6.21 12.34
C LEU A 229 21.85 6.19 13.86
N ARG A 230 22.83 5.61 14.57
CA ARG A 230 22.85 5.57 16.05
C ARG A 230 23.36 6.86 16.71
N ILE A 231 23.79 7.85 15.92
CA ILE A 231 24.33 9.13 16.42
C ILE A 231 23.23 10.20 16.34
N CYS A 232 22.79 10.68 17.50
CA CYS A 232 21.77 11.73 17.62
C CYS A 232 22.21 13.02 16.94
N GLY A 233 21.36 13.62 16.11
CA GLY A 233 21.63 14.91 15.46
C GLY A 233 22.46 14.85 14.17
N ALA A 234 23.06 13.70 13.83
CA ALA A 234 23.92 13.54 12.65
C ALA A 234 23.22 13.83 11.31
N GLY A 235 21.88 13.79 11.28
CA GLY A 235 21.08 14.15 10.11
C GLY A 235 21.34 15.58 9.62
N THR A 236 21.78 16.51 10.47
CA THR A 236 22.13 17.89 10.08
C THR A 236 23.41 17.98 9.24
N LYS A 237 24.27 16.95 9.30
CA LYS A 237 25.49 16.81 8.50
C LYS A 237 25.29 15.95 7.25
N ASN A 238 24.06 15.50 6.98
CA ASN A 238 23.71 14.68 5.81
C ASN A 238 23.03 15.54 4.74
N ARG A 239 23.63 15.60 3.54
CA ARG A 239 23.04 16.31 2.40
C ARG A 239 21.71 15.68 1.98
N TYR A 240 21.61 14.36 2.11
CA TYR A 240 20.39 13.59 1.85
C TYR A 240 20.06 12.72 3.07
N GLY A 241 18.89 12.92 3.67
CA GLY A 241 18.51 12.26 4.93
C GLY A 241 18.42 10.73 4.85
N THR A 242 18.22 10.17 3.65
CA THR A 242 18.15 8.72 3.40
C THR A 242 19.50 8.10 3.05
N ILE A 243 20.52 8.90 2.76
CA ILE A 243 21.85 8.41 2.40
C ILE A 243 22.75 8.53 3.61
N ILE A 244 22.89 7.41 4.33
CA ILE A 244 23.57 7.34 5.62
C ILE A 244 24.83 6.48 5.47
N ALA A 245 25.92 6.91 6.08
CA ALA A 245 27.17 6.14 6.08
C ALA A 245 27.02 4.82 6.88
N ASN A 246 27.41 3.70 6.27
CA ASN A 246 27.37 2.38 6.88
C ASN A 246 28.29 2.31 8.11
N GLU A 247 27.80 1.86 9.27
CA GLU A 247 28.56 2.03 10.53
C GLU A 247 29.88 1.24 10.59
N HIS A 248 29.97 0.08 9.94
CA HIS A 248 31.16 -0.77 10.00
C HIS A 248 32.36 -0.21 9.23
N SER A 249 32.11 0.61 8.21
CA SER A 249 33.11 1.21 7.30
C SER A 249 33.11 2.73 7.38
N ARG A 250 32.36 3.34 8.31
CA ARG A 250 32.24 4.79 8.44
C ARG A 250 33.57 5.41 8.83
N VAL A 251 33.93 6.52 8.20
CA VAL A 251 35.08 7.34 8.60
C VAL A 251 34.74 8.07 9.91
N LYS A 252 35.59 7.92 10.92
CA LYS A 252 35.41 8.52 12.26
C LYS A 252 36.45 9.61 12.43
N LEU A 253 36.00 10.85 12.59
CA LEU A 253 36.89 11.97 12.87
C LEU A 253 37.27 11.97 14.36
N SER A 254 38.43 12.54 14.67
CA SER A 254 38.83 12.85 16.04
C SER A 254 37.73 13.63 16.79
N GLU A 255 37.54 13.40 18.08
CA GLU A 255 36.53 14.14 18.85
C GLU A 255 37.06 15.51 19.25
N LEU A 256 36.27 16.56 19.02
CA LEU A 256 36.56 17.92 19.50
C LEU A 256 35.78 18.17 20.80
N PRO A 257 36.42 18.75 21.83
CA PRO A 257 35.76 19.08 23.09
C PRO A 257 34.54 19.97 22.87
N GLY A 258 33.39 19.60 23.44
CA GLY A 258 32.18 20.42 23.43
C GLY A 258 31.25 20.24 22.22
N ASP A 259 31.63 19.48 21.19
CA ASP A 259 30.74 19.12 20.07
C ASP A 259 30.53 17.60 19.97
N PRO A 260 29.36 17.06 20.35
CA PRO A 260 29.05 15.63 20.27
C PRO A 260 28.92 15.10 18.84
N LEU A 261 28.83 15.98 17.83
CA LEU A 261 28.78 15.62 16.41
C LEU A 261 30.14 15.77 15.70
N SER A 262 31.19 16.17 16.42
CA SER A 262 32.52 16.43 15.84
C SER A 262 33.18 15.18 15.26
N SER A 263 32.83 13.98 15.72
CA SER A 263 33.35 12.71 15.20
C SER A 263 32.61 12.19 13.97
N TYR A 264 31.52 12.86 13.56
CA TYR A 264 30.67 12.42 12.46
C TYR A 264 30.92 13.19 11.16
N ILE A 265 31.20 12.42 10.10
CA ILE A 265 31.11 12.85 8.70
C ILE A 265 30.41 11.75 7.90
N ASN A 266 29.64 12.14 6.87
CA ASN A 266 28.97 11.19 5.98
C ASN A 266 29.94 10.66 4.91
N ALA A 267 30.83 9.77 5.35
CA ALA A 267 31.85 9.14 4.52
C ALA A 267 32.08 7.69 4.94
N ASN A 268 32.47 6.84 3.99
CA ASN A 268 32.84 5.46 4.22
C ASN A 268 34.18 5.15 3.57
N TYR A 269 35.01 4.35 4.24
CA TYR A 269 36.09 3.63 3.60
C TYR A 269 35.50 2.63 2.62
N VAL A 270 36.12 2.55 1.44
CA VAL A 270 35.75 1.64 0.37
C VAL A 270 37.01 0.91 -0.06
N ASN A 271 36.91 -0.41 -0.15
CA ASN A 271 38.03 -1.25 -0.59
C ASN A 271 38.23 -1.11 -2.11
N GLY A 272 39.48 -1.23 -2.53
CA GLY A 272 39.86 -1.22 -3.93
C GLY A 272 39.78 -2.60 -4.56
N TYR A 273 40.56 -2.79 -5.61
CA TYR A 273 40.86 -4.10 -6.18
C TYR A 273 41.46 -5.04 -5.08
N PRO A 274 41.23 -6.37 -5.11
CA PRO A 274 41.55 -7.27 -4.01
C PRO A 274 42.94 -7.03 -3.39
N ASN A 275 42.98 -7.06 -2.06
CA ASN A 275 44.12 -6.73 -1.19
C ASN A 275 44.42 -5.22 -1.01
N GLU A 276 43.72 -4.32 -1.70
CA GLU A 276 43.77 -2.88 -1.41
C GLU A 276 42.68 -2.47 -0.40
N TYR A 277 42.93 -2.70 0.89
CA TYR A 277 42.02 -2.26 1.96
C TYR A 277 42.02 -0.74 2.09
N HIS A 278 40.83 -0.14 2.28
CA HIS A 278 40.67 1.31 2.42
C HIS A 278 41.35 2.09 1.29
N ALA A 279 41.27 1.62 0.05
CA ALA A 279 41.85 2.31 -1.10
C ALA A 279 41.17 3.66 -1.37
N PHE A 280 39.89 3.78 -1.04
CA PHE A 280 39.07 4.95 -1.30
C PHE A 280 38.30 5.39 -0.05
N ILE A 281 37.93 6.67 -0.04
CA ILE A 281 36.86 7.20 0.82
C ILE A 281 35.75 7.72 -0.09
N ALA A 282 34.57 7.12 0.00
CA ALA A 282 33.36 7.60 -0.68
C ALA A 282 32.58 8.53 0.26
N THR A 283 32.37 9.78 -0.15
CA THR A 283 31.73 10.81 0.68
C THR A 283 30.74 11.67 -0.12
N GLN A 284 29.84 12.35 0.57
CA GLN A 284 28.93 13.32 -0.04
C GLN A 284 29.67 14.61 -0.44
N GLY A 285 29.07 15.41 -1.33
CA GLY A 285 29.55 16.76 -1.59
C GLY A 285 29.41 17.63 -0.32
N PRO A 286 30.48 18.28 0.15
CA PRO A 286 30.45 19.07 1.40
C PRO A 286 29.28 20.05 1.47
N LEU A 287 28.68 20.16 2.65
CA LEU A 287 27.71 21.20 3.02
C LEU A 287 28.44 22.35 3.71
N ALA A 288 27.81 23.52 3.82
CA ALA A 288 28.45 24.69 4.43
C ALA A 288 28.93 24.40 5.87
N ASN A 289 28.14 23.64 6.62
CA ASN A 289 28.45 23.22 7.99
C ASN A 289 29.37 21.98 8.08
N THR A 290 29.78 21.37 6.97
CA THR A 290 30.66 20.18 6.96
C THR A 290 31.96 20.38 6.18
N ILE A 291 32.26 21.60 5.68
CA ILE A 291 33.54 21.88 4.98
C ILE A 291 34.73 21.65 5.92
N ILE A 292 34.62 22.09 7.17
CA ILE A 292 35.67 21.89 8.17
C ILE A 292 35.86 20.40 8.44
N ASP A 293 34.78 19.64 8.65
CA ASP A 293 34.83 18.19 8.84
C ASP A 293 35.46 17.47 7.64
N PHE A 294 35.21 17.95 6.41
CA PHE A 294 35.79 17.42 5.19
C PHE A 294 37.32 17.62 5.15
N TYR A 295 37.82 18.81 5.54
CA TYR A 295 39.26 19.05 5.63
C TYR A 295 39.92 18.28 6.78
N ARG A 296 39.22 18.11 7.91
CA ARG A 296 39.68 17.24 9.01
C ARG A 296 39.85 15.79 8.55
N MET A 297 38.89 15.28 7.76
CA MET A 297 38.99 13.96 7.14
C MET A 297 40.21 13.85 6.21
N ILE A 298 40.37 14.82 5.31
CA ILE A 298 41.50 14.87 4.37
C ILE A 298 42.84 14.84 5.10
N TRP A 299 42.95 15.63 6.18
CA TRP A 299 44.16 15.73 6.97
C TRP A 299 44.43 14.45 7.79
N GLN A 300 43.43 13.96 8.53
CA GLN A 300 43.56 12.77 9.38
C GLN A 300 43.95 11.53 8.56
N GLU A 301 43.35 11.38 7.38
CA GLU A 301 43.54 10.18 6.54
C GLU A 301 44.72 10.31 5.57
N HIS A 302 45.51 11.39 5.64
CA HIS A 302 46.65 11.64 4.75
C HIS A 302 46.29 11.51 3.25
N VAL A 303 45.13 12.04 2.87
CA VAL A 303 44.56 11.88 1.53
C VAL A 303 45.46 12.54 0.47
N PRO A 304 45.98 11.78 -0.50
CA PRO A 304 46.83 12.33 -1.57
C PRO A 304 46.03 12.94 -2.72
N VAL A 305 44.83 12.42 -2.98
CA VAL A 305 44.01 12.76 -4.15
C VAL A 305 42.53 12.90 -3.79
N ILE A 306 41.89 13.93 -4.33
CA ILE A 306 40.44 14.17 -4.24
C ILE A 306 39.85 14.14 -5.65
N VAL A 307 38.78 13.38 -5.87
CA VAL A 307 38.05 13.29 -7.14
C VAL A 307 36.62 13.80 -6.94
N MET A 308 36.31 14.93 -7.58
CA MET A 308 35.01 15.60 -7.55
C MET A 308 34.27 15.41 -8.88
N ILE A 309 33.18 14.65 -8.88
CA ILE A 309 32.41 14.29 -10.09
C ILE A 309 31.03 14.96 -10.08
N THR A 310 31.01 16.27 -9.88
CA THR A 310 29.79 17.07 -9.85
C THR A 310 30.09 18.54 -10.10
N ARG A 311 29.13 19.25 -10.67
CA ARG A 311 29.11 20.72 -10.59
C ARG A 311 28.63 21.15 -9.20
N LEU A 312 28.89 22.40 -8.83
CA LEU A 312 28.35 23.00 -7.59
C LEU A 312 26.82 23.10 -7.66
N PHE A 313 26.29 23.47 -8.83
CA PHE A 313 24.87 23.59 -9.11
C PHE A 313 24.49 22.82 -10.38
N GLU A 314 23.32 22.18 -10.33
CA GLU A 314 22.74 21.41 -11.44
C GLU A 314 21.23 21.65 -11.43
N LYS A 315 20.65 22.11 -12.56
CA LYS A 315 19.23 22.51 -12.67
C LYS A 315 18.72 23.36 -11.49
N ASN A 316 19.50 24.39 -11.09
CA ASN A 316 19.24 25.28 -9.96
C ASN A 316 19.18 24.61 -8.57
N LYS A 317 19.68 23.38 -8.43
CA LYS A 317 19.83 22.71 -7.14
C LYS A 317 21.30 22.66 -6.73
N ALA A 318 21.59 23.05 -5.50
CA ALA A 318 22.93 22.91 -4.92
C ALA A 318 23.28 21.42 -4.77
N LYS A 319 24.39 21.03 -5.37
CA LYS A 319 24.90 19.65 -5.36
C LYS A 319 26.13 19.48 -4.48
N CYS A 320 26.94 20.52 -4.36
CA CYS A 320 28.14 20.58 -3.54
C CYS A 320 28.39 22.05 -3.19
N GLU A 321 28.79 22.33 -1.96
CA GLU A 321 29.32 23.65 -1.63
C GLU A 321 30.71 23.83 -2.22
N ARG A 322 31.06 25.09 -2.48
CA ARG A 322 32.42 25.43 -2.90
C ARG A 322 33.34 25.32 -1.70
N TYR A 323 34.25 24.35 -1.73
CA TYR A 323 35.22 24.13 -0.66
C TYR A 323 36.66 24.43 -1.08
N ILE A 324 36.89 24.84 -2.34
CA ILE A 324 38.21 25.18 -2.89
C ILE A 324 38.27 26.70 -3.14
N PRO A 325 39.38 27.37 -2.82
CA PRO A 325 39.55 28.79 -3.09
C PRO A 325 39.68 29.11 -4.60
N ASP A 326 39.28 30.31 -5.00
CA ASP A 326 39.33 30.73 -6.42
C ASP A 326 40.67 31.35 -6.85
N SER A 327 41.35 32.05 -5.94
CA SER A 327 42.62 32.74 -6.28
C SER A 327 43.51 33.02 -5.06
N GLN A 328 42.93 33.36 -3.91
CA GLN A 328 43.67 33.63 -2.66
C GLN A 328 43.54 32.48 -1.67
N ALA A 329 44.57 32.29 -0.84
CA ALA A 329 44.50 31.33 0.26
C ALA A 329 43.27 31.61 1.13
N THR A 330 42.45 30.60 1.38
CA THR A 330 41.20 30.73 2.15
C THR A 330 41.29 29.89 3.42
N GLN A 331 40.86 30.48 4.53
CA GLN A 331 40.85 29.83 5.84
C GLN A 331 39.54 29.05 6.04
N TYR A 332 39.64 27.75 6.28
CA TYR A 332 38.53 26.85 6.63
C TYR A 332 38.73 26.29 8.04
N GLY A 333 38.24 27.01 9.05
CA GLY A 333 38.51 26.66 10.45
C GLY A 333 40.03 26.76 10.73
N PRO A 334 40.70 25.71 11.23
CA PRO A 334 42.14 25.76 11.47
C PRO A 334 42.99 25.46 10.23
N PHE A 335 42.38 25.09 9.09
CA PHE A 335 43.09 24.76 7.86
C PHE A 335 43.18 26.00 6.95
N GLN A 336 44.38 26.28 6.45
CA GLN A 336 44.59 27.26 5.39
C GLN A 336 44.81 26.52 4.07
N VAL A 337 44.00 26.82 3.05
CA VAL A 337 44.03 26.11 1.77
C VAL A 337 44.36 27.09 0.65
N GLN A 338 45.34 26.74 -0.17
CA GLN A 338 45.79 27.53 -1.31
C GLN A 338 45.87 26.67 -2.57
N VAL A 339 45.45 27.22 -3.71
CA VAL A 339 45.67 26.60 -5.03
C VAL A 339 47.04 27.03 -5.55
N LYS A 340 47.95 26.07 -5.73
CA LYS A 340 49.30 26.27 -6.25
C LYS A 340 49.33 26.38 -7.77
N SER A 341 48.57 25.51 -8.46
CA SER A 341 48.48 25.51 -9.92
C SER A 341 47.19 24.84 -10.38
N ILE A 342 46.66 25.29 -11.52
CA ILE A 342 45.50 24.68 -12.20
C ILE A 342 45.95 24.18 -13.57
N SER A 343 45.62 22.93 -13.89
CA SER A 343 45.84 22.31 -15.19
C SER A 343 44.51 21.92 -15.80
N TYR A 344 44.27 22.33 -17.05
CA TYR A 344 43.01 22.09 -17.74
C TYR A 344 43.15 20.90 -18.69
N LYS A 345 42.23 19.94 -18.58
CA LYS A 345 41.98 18.88 -19.57
C LYS A 345 40.61 19.13 -20.22
N ASN A 346 40.32 18.42 -21.30
CA ASN A 346 39.09 18.65 -22.07
C ASN A 346 37.80 18.51 -21.24
N ASP A 347 37.77 17.57 -20.28
CA ASP A 347 36.55 17.20 -19.54
C ASP A 347 36.64 17.40 -18.01
N TYR A 348 37.82 17.75 -17.50
CA TYR A 348 38.07 17.99 -16.08
C TYR A 348 39.26 18.93 -15.84
N GLU A 349 39.31 19.49 -14.65
CA GLU A 349 40.39 20.34 -14.17
C GLU A 349 41.20 19.61 -13.11
N ILE A 350 42.50 19.89 -13.01
CA ILE A 350 43.38 19.37 -11.98
C ILE A 350 43.96 20.54 -11.19
N HIS A 351 43.62 20.64 -9.91
CA HIS A 351 44.07 21.67 -9.01
C HIS A 351 45.10 21.06 -8.05
N ARG A 352 46.30 21.64 -7.97
CA ARG A 352 47.27 21.29 -6.93
C ARG A 352 47.04 22.18 -5.72
N LEU A 353 46.60 21.58 -4.63
CA LEU A 353 46.24 22.28 -3.40
C LEU A 353 47.39 22.14 -2.39
N ILE A 354 47.70 23.21 -1.68
CA ILE A 354 48.53 23.20 -0.48
C ILE A 354 47.58 23.43 0.70
N ILE A 355 47.57 22.48 1.64
CA ILE A 355 46.83 22.59 2.89
C ILE A 355 47.84 22.77 4.01
N GLU A 356 47.68 23.83 4.80
CA GLU A 356 48.47 24.10 5.99
C GLU A 356 47.63 23.94 7.25
N PHE A 357 48.17 23.22 8.22
CA PHE A 357 47.60 23.04 9.56
C PHE A 357 48.73 22.86 10.56
N GLU A 358 48.71 23.60 11.68
CA GLU A 358 49.71 23.51 12.76
C GLU A 358 51.18 23.57 12.29
N LYS A 359 51.47 24.40 11.27
CA LYS A 359 52.81 24.58 10.65
C LYS A 359 53.30 23.40 9.79
N GLU A 360 52.48 22.36 9.60
CA GLU A 360 52.71 21.33 8.60
C GLU A 360 51.98 21.71 7.31
N GLN A 361 52.62 21.48 6.15
CA GLN A 361 52.01 21.68 4.83
C GLN A 361 51.96 20.37 4.06
N ARG A 362 50.82 20.11 3.40
CA ARG A 362 50.62 18.93 2.55
C ARG A 362 50.12 19.35 1.17
N GLU A 363 50.68 18.72 0.15
CA GLU A 363 50.26 18.92 -1.25
C GLU A 363 49.30 17.81 -1.66
N ILE A 364 48.16 18.19 -2.23
CA ILE A 364 47.07 17.28 -2.62
C ILE A 364 46.64 17.61 -4.04
N GLU A 365 46.40 16.57 -4.83
CA GLU A 365 45.82 16.74 -6.17
C GLU A 365 44.29 16.65 -6.10
N HIS A 366 43.61 17.66 -6.63
CA HIS A 366 42.17 17.69 -6.75
C HIS A 366 41.76 17.63 -8.22
N TYR A 367 40.96 16.63 -8.56
CA TYR A 367 40.42 16.41 -9.91
C TYR A 367 38.95 16.82 -9.93
N TRP A 368 38.62 17.83 -10.73
CA TRP A 368 37.25 18.34 -10.87
C TRP A 368 36.65 17.98 -12.22
N TYR A 369 35.85 16.91 -12.25
CA TYR A 369 35.14 16.45 -13.44
C TYR A 369 33.74 17.08 -13.55
N THR A 370 33.57 17.98 -14.52
CA THR A 370 32.34 18.77 -14.73
C THR A 370 31.54 18.34 -15.95
N ALA A 371 32.07 17.42 -16.76
CA ALA A 371 31.46 16.92 -17.99
C ALA A 371 30.35 15.86 -17.77
N TRP A 372 30.11 15.42 -16.53
CA TRP A 372 29.03 14.46 -16.25
C TRP A 372 27.65 15.13 -16.40
N PRO A 373 26.76 14.66 -17.29
CA PRO A 373 25.47 15.30 -17.52
C PRO A 373 24.48 15.17 -16.35
N ASP A 374 23.55 16.12 -16.25
CA ASP A 374 22.51 16.09 -15.22
C ASP A 374 21.51 14.96 -15.52
N GLN A 375 21.23 14.12 -14.51
CA GLN A 375 20.24 13.03 -14.54
C GLN A 375 20.49 11.89 -15.56
N SER A 376 21.65 11.84 -16.21
CA SER A 376 22.01 10.77 -17.15
C SER A 376 23.48 10.36 -17.00
N CYS A 377 23.87 9.28 -17.68
CA CYS A 377 25.28 8.89 -17.84
C CYS A 377 25.90 9.61 -19.05
N PRO A 378 27.23 9.84 -19.07
CA PRO A 378 27.91 10.37 -20.25
C PRO A 378 27.67 9.49 -21.49
N ASP A 379 27.48 10.10 -22.65
CA ASP A 379 27.37 9.39 -23.93
C ASP A 379 28.70 8.76 -24.37
N ILE A 380 29.82 9.28 -23.85
CA ILE A 380 31.16 8.82 -24.16
C ILE A 380 31.85 8.44 -22.85
N ALA A 381 32.33 7.20 -22.75
CA ALA A 381 33.01 6.70 -21.56
C ALA A 381 34.49 7.11 -21.47
N GLN A 382 35.14 7.39 -22.61
CA GLN A 382 36.57 7.73 -22.71
C GLN A 382 37.05 8.77 -21.68
N PRO A 383 36.38 9.92 -21.51
CA PRO A 383 36.84 10.94 -20.56
C PRO A 383 36.93 10.44 -19.12
N LEU A 384 35.97 9.60 -18.69
CA LEU A 384 35.98 9.03 -17.36
C LEU A 384 37.05 7.93 -17.22
N ILE A 385 37.26 7.12 -18.25
CA ILE A 385 38.32 6.11 -18.29
C ILE A 385 39.71 6.78 -18.19
N GLU A 386 39.91 7.88 -18.92
CA GLU A 386 41.14 8.67 -18.85
C GLU A 386 41.36 9.31 -17.48
N LEU A 387 40.29 9.83 -16.87
CA LEU A 387 40.34 10.34 -15.50
C LEU A 387 40.79 9.25 -14.52
N VAL A 388 40.19 8.05 -14.59
CA VAL A 388 40.55 6.90 -13.73
C VAL A 388 42.02 6.55 -13.90
N LYS A 389 42.51 6.44 -15.15
CA LYS A 389 43.92 6.12 -15.43
C LYS A 389 44.88 7.17 -14.87
N ASN A 390 44.54 8.45 -15.01
CA ASN A 390 45.39 9.53 -14.52
C ASN A 390 45.42 9.60 -12.99
N VAL A 391 44.28 9.36 -12.32
CA VAL A 391 44.20 9.28 -10.86
C VAL A 391 45.01 8.09 -10.33
N GLU A 392 44.90 6.91 -10.95
CA GLU A 392 45.70 5.74 -10.54
C GLU A 392 47.20 5.94 -10.80
N LYS A 393 47.56 6.57 -11.92
CA LYS A 393 48.95 6.95 -12.20
C LYS A 393 49.50 7.90 -11.14
N SER A 394 48.76 8.96 -10.80
CA SER A 394 49.12 9.91 -9.76
C SER A 394 49.27 9.22 -8.39
N ARG A 395 48.33 8.33 -8.04
CA ARG A 395 48.41 7.52 -6.82
C ARG A 395 49.70 6.69 -6.75
N LEU A 396 50.08 6.02 -7.84
CA LEU A 396 51.31 5.21 -7.90
C LEU A 396 52.58 6.06 -7.83
N GLU A 397 52.60 7.21 -8.50
CA GLU A 397 53.73 8.15 -8.44
C GLU A 397 53.92 8.71 -7.03
N LEU A 398 52.83 9.11 -6.36
CA LEU A 398 52.86 9.63 -5.00
C LEU A 398 53.22 8.56 -3.96
N SER A 399 52.79 7.31 -4.16
CA SER A 399 53.18 6.20 -3.29
C SER A 399 54.66 5.84 -3.43
N ASN A 400 55.20 5.81 -4.66
CA ASN A 400 56.61 5.50 -4.91
C ASN A 400 57.56 6.57 -4.35
N LEU A 401 57.10 7.82 -4.24
CA LEU A 401 57.87 8.91 -3.64
C LEU A 401 57.82 8.91 -2.11
N ASN A 402 57.16 7.93 -1.46
CA ASN A 402 56.93 7.86 -0.01
C ASN A 402 56.32 9.16 0.58
N LYS A 403 55.66 9.98 -0.24
CA LYS A 403 55.17 11.29 0.20
C LYS A 403 53.85 11.19 0.95
N HIS A 404 52.88 10.40 0.44
CA HIS A 404 51.56 10.24 1.05
C HIS A 404 50.94 8.88 0.67
N SER A 405 50.52 8.07 1.65
CA SER A 405 49.93 6.74 1.43
C SER A 405 48.50 6.60 1.99
N GLY A 406 47.68 7.65 1.87
CA GLY A 406 46.28 7.64 2.27
C GLY A 406 45.30 7.22 1.16
N PRO A 407 44.01 7.02 1.48
CA PRO A 407 42.96 6.71 0.51
C PRO A 407 42.69 7.86 -0.46
N ILE A 408 42.23 7.53 -1.67
CA ILE A 408 41.67 8.53 -2.60
C ILE A 408 40.26 8.91 -2.13
N VAL A 409 40.00 10.20 -1.91
CA VAL A 409 38.65 10.69 -1.64
C VAL A 409 37.90 10.84 -2.96
N VAL A 410 36.73 10.22 -3.09
CA VAL A 410 35.86 10.35 -4.26
C VAL A 410 34.49 10.84 -3.81
N HIS A 411 34.02 11.92 -4.40
CA HIS A 411 32.69 12.46 -4.08
C HIS A 411 31.95 12.99 -5.31
N CYS A 412 30.63 12.99 -5.18
CA CYS A 412 29.74 13.70 -6.10
C CYS A 412 28.79 14.56 -5.26
N SER A 413 27.48 14.46 -5.47
CA SER A 413 26.51 15.09 -4.57
C SER A 413 26.17 14.18 -3.38
N ALA A 414 25.60 12.99 -3.62
CA ALA A 414 25.26 12.03 -2.55
C ALA A 414 26.42 11.11 -2.15
N GLY A 415 27.47 11.02 -2.97
CA GLY A 415 28.61 10.15 -2.72
C GLY A 415 28.35 8.67 -2.99
N ILE A 416 27.41 8.32 -3.88
CA ILE A 416 27.06 6.91 -4.18
C ILE A 416 26.82 6.61 -5.66
N GLY A 417 26.18 7.50 -6.44
CA GLY A 417 25.91 7.27 -7.87
C GLY A 417 27.17 7.38 -8.74
N ARG A 418 27.55 8.62 -9.11
CA ARG A 418 28.76 8.91 -9.91
C ARG A 418 30.05 8.46 -9.20
N THR A 419 30.12 8.65 -7.88
CA THR A 419 31.19 8.13 -7.02
C THR A 419 31.33 6.61 -7.16
N GLY A 420 30.22 5.87 -7.09
CA GLY A 420 30.23 4.42 -7.28
C GLY A 420 30.65 4.01 -8.69
N CYS A 421 30.25 4.77 -9.71
CA CYS A 421 30.69 4.51 -11.09
C CYS A 421 32.20 4.64 -11.25
N PHE A 422 32.80 5.69 -10.68
CA PHE A 422 34.24 5.91 -10.74
C PHE A 422 35.02 4.79 -10.04
N ILE A 423 34.63 4.44 -8.81
CA ILE A 423 35.33 3.40 -8.03
C ILE A 423 35.13 2.03 -8.69
N ALA A 424 33.92 1.70 -9.14
CA ALA A 424 33.67 0.43 -9.85
C ALA A 424 34.45 0.33 -11.15
N LEU A 425 34.58 1.44 -11.90
CA LEU A 425 35.37 1.49 -13.13
C LEU A 425 36.87 1.33 -12.83
N SER A 426 37.40 1.97 -11.77
CA SER A 426 38.80 1.75 -11.35
C SER A 426 39.06 0.29 -10.98
N ASN A 427 38.23 -0.29 -10.10
CA ASN A 427 38.37 -1.69 -9.70
C ASN A 427 38.20 -2.66 -10.89
N GLY A 428 37.25 -2.39 -11.78
CA GLY A 428 36.98 -3.20 -12.97
C GLY A 428 38.10 -3.15 -14.01
N ILE A 429 38.69 -1.97 -14.25
CA ILE A 429 39.85 -1.83 -15.15
C ILE A 429 41.06 -2.57 -14.57
N LYS A 430 41.35 -2.41 -13.27
CA LYS A 430 42.44 -3.15 -12.60
C LYS A 430 42.24 -4.67 -12.68
N GLN A 431 41.01 -5.14 -12.43
CA GLN A 431 40.68 -6.56 -12.52
C GLN A 431 40.89 -7.10 -13.93
N LEU A 432 40.42 -6.35 -14.93
CA LEU A 432 40.58 -6.70 -16.33
C LEU A 432 42.05 -6.74 -16.76
N ASP A 433 42.85 -5.76 -16.33
CA ASP A 433 44.28 -5.66 -16.66
C ASP A 433 45.10 -6.79 -16.01
N ASN A 434 44.76 -7.20 -14.78
CA ASN A 434 45.50 -8.21 -14.01
C ASN A 434 45.03 -9.65 -14.27
N GLU A 435 43.71 -9.90 -14.31
CA GLU A 435 43.13 -11.25 -14.37
C GLU A 435 42.59 -11.63 -15.76
N ARG A 436 42.39 -10.66 -16.67
CA ARG A 436 41.70 -10.85 -17.96
C ARG A 436 40.26 -11.40 -17.84
N ILE A 437 39.70 -11.36 -16.64
CA ILE A 437 38.33 -11.73 -16.28
C ILE A 437 37.76 -10.54 -15.53
N ILE A 438 36.45 -10.34 -15.58
CA ILE A 438 35.78 -9.29 -14.81
C ILE A 438 34.57 -9.78 -14.05
N ASP A 439 34.36 -9.27 -12.85
CA ASP A 439 33.19 -9.58 -12.02
C ASP A 439 32.54 -8.30 -11.46
N ILE A 440 31.77 -7.63 -12.32
CA ILE A 440 31.09 -6.37 -11.96
C ILE A 440 30.02 -6.59 -10.90
N VAL A 441 29.39 -7.78 -10.86
CA VAL A 441 28.43 -8.15 -9.80
C VAL A 441 29.12 -8.17 -8.45
N ARG A 442 30.28 -8.83 -8.35
CA ARG A 442 31.06 -8.88 -7.11
C ARG A 442 31.53 -7.49 -6.69
N ILE A 443 32.07 -6.70 -7.62
CA ILE A 443 32.49 -5.31 -7.35
C ILE A 443 31.32 -4.51 -6.79
N LEU A 444 30.14 -4.54 -7.43
CA LEU A 444 28.96 -3.81 -6.95
C LEU A 444 28.51 -4.28 -5.56
N CYS A 445 28.52 -5.59 -5.31
CA CYS A 445 28.19 -6.15 -4.00
C CYS A 445 29.14 -5.63 -2.89
N GLU A 446 30.44 -5.61 -3.15
CA GLU A 446 31.45 -5.09 -2.21
C GLU A 446 31.26 -3.59 -1.98
N LEU A 447 31.07 -2.80 -3.05
CA LEU A 447 30.81 -1.37 -2.92
C LEU A 447 29.56 -1.08 -2.08
N ARG A 448 28.48 -1.86 -2.27
CA ARG A 448 27.25 -1.68 -1.49
C ARG A 448 27.37 -2.13 -0.05
N ARG A 449 28.24 -3.12 0.25
CA ARG A 449 28.61 -3.46 1.63
C ARG A 449 29.30 -2.27 2.28
N ASP A 450 30.35 -1.76 1.65
CA ASP A 450 31.17 -0.66 2.17
C ASP A 450 30.36 0.65 2.28
N ARG A 451 29.48 0.97 1.32
CA ARG A 451 28.58 2.12 1.39
C ARG A 451 27.23 1.82 0.74
N GLY A 452 26.15 1.91 1.52
CA GLY A 452 24.81 1.62 1.03
C GLY A 452 24.39 2.48 -0.16
N GLY A 453 23.89 1.84 -1.22
CA GLY A 453 23.36 2.50 -2.41
C GLY A 453 24.38 2.89 -3.47
N MET A 454 25.64 2.43 -3.36
CA MET A 454 26.64 2.59 -4.42
C MET A 454 26.07 2.08 -5.76
N ILE A 455 26.23 2.91 -6.79
CA ILE A 455 25.61 2.77 -8.13
C ILE A 455 24.08 2.73 -8.00
N GLN A 456 23.46 3.88 -8.24
CA GLN A 456 22.06 4.16 -7.89
C GLN A 456 21.06 3.76 -8.96
N THR A 457 21.47 3.75 -10.23
CA THR A 457 20.56 3.52 -11.36
C THR A 457 21.07 2.40 -12.26
N ASN A 458 20.14 1.72 -12.93
CA ASN A 458 20.49 0.73 -13.95
C ASN A 458 21.34 1.35 -15.07
N ASP A 459 21.07 2.59 -15.48
CA ASP A 459 21.84 3.26 -16.53
C ASP A 459 23.31 3.46 -16.13
N GLN A 460 23.58 3.69 -14.84
CA GLN A 460 24.94 3.74 -14.30
C GLN A 460 25.61 2.38 -14.35
N TYR A 461 24.87 1.31 -14.02
CA TYR A 461 25.36 -0.06 -14.11
C TYR A 461 25.70 -0.47 -15.54
N GLN A 462 24.81 -0.20 -16.49
CA GLN A 462 25.03 -0.43 -17.92
C GLN A 462 26.21 0.41 -18.45
N PHE A 463 26.32 1.65 -18.00
CA PHE A 463 27.43 2.53 -18.36
C PHE A 463 28.77 1.94 -17.90
N ILE A 464 28.87 1.39 -16.68
CA ILE A 464 30.10 0.75 -16.18
C ILE A 464 30.44 -0.48 -17.03
N MET A 465 29.48 -1.38 -17.26
CA MET A 465 29.66 -2.57 -18.11
C MET A 465 30.20 -2.19 -19.50
N SER A 466 29.56 -1.21 -20.14
CA SER A 466 29.98 -0.71 -21.45
C SER A 466 31.35 -0.04 -21.42
N SER A 467 31.66 0.72 -20.37
CA SER A 467 32.93 1.42 -20.21
C SER A 467 34.10 0.45 -20.05
N VAL A 468 33.92 -0.63 -19.29
CA VAL A 468 34.97 -1.64 -19.15
C VAL A 468 35.13 -2.46 -20.43
N ALA A 469 34.03 -2.79 -21.12
CA ALA A 469 34.09 -3.46 -22.43
C ALA A 469 34.91 -2.64 -23.45
N LEU A 470 34.71 -1.32 -23.50
CA LEU A 470 35.46 -0.40 -24.36
C LEU A 470 36.98 -0.44 -24.15
N GLN A 471 37.44 -0.72 -22.93
CA GLN A 471 38.86 -0.76 -22.58
C GLN A 471 39.62 -1.95 -23.19
N THR A 472 38.91 -3.00 -23.64
CA THR A 472 39.51 -4.23 -24.19
C THR A 472 39.91 -4.15 -25.68
N GLY A 473 39.64 -3.03 -26.37
CA GLY A 473 40.25 -2.71 -27.68
C GLY A 473 39.44 -3.04 -28.94
N ASN A 474 38.24 -3.64 -28.84
CA ASN A 474 37.38 -3.87 -30.01
C ASN A 474 36.58 -2.59 -30.36
N ARG A 475 37.16 -1.72 -31.20
CA ARG A 475 36.64 -0.36 -31.52
C ARG A 475 35.33 -0.34 -32.32
N SER A 476 34.79 -1.48 -32.73
CA SER A 476 33.71 -1.55 -33.73
C SER A 476 32.29 -1.42 -33.17
N LEU A 477 32.01 -1.49 -31.87
CA LEU A 477 30.62 -1.57 -31.40
C LEU A 477 30.36 -1.01 -30.00
N VAL A 478 30.38 0.31 -29.79
CA VAL A 478 29.52 0.91 -28.73
C VAL A 478 29.15 2.36 -29.09
N LYS A 479 28.06 2.56 -29.84
CA LYS A 479 27.29 3.81 -29.68
C LYS A 479 26.46 3.64 -28.41
N ILE A 480 26.88 4.29 -27.32
CA ILE A 480 26.10 4.39 -26.08
C ILE A 480 24.92 5.33 -26.36
N ARG A 481 23.88 4.79 -27.04
CA ARG A 481 22.48 5.25 -27.17
C ARG A 481 21.92 4.79 -28.52
N SER A 482 21.09 3.75 -28.51
CA SER A 482 20.12 3.51 -29.59
C SER A 482 18.79 2.89 -29.15
N LEU A 483 18.56 2.60 -27.87
CA LEU A 483 17.23 2.26 -27.37
C LEU A 483 17.00 3.04 -26.07
N ILE A 484 15.82 3.64 -25.92
CA ILE A 484 15.25 4.36 -24.75
C ILE A 484 14.94 5.86 -24.98
N LEU A 485 15.44 6.52 -26.03
CA LEU A 485 15.14 7.97 -26.23
C LEU A 485 13.91 8.32 -27.09
N HIS A 486 13.02 7.37 -27.39
CA HIS A 486 11.74 7.68 -28.04
C HIS A 486 10.51 7.62 -27.11
N ILE A 487 10.69 7.38 -25.80
CA ILE A 487 9.54 7.25 -24.88
C ILE A 487 9.37 8.47 -23.94
N ASP A 488 10.38 9.32 -23.75
CA ASP A 488 10.32 10.33 -22.68
C ASP A 488 10.21 11.81 -23.12
N CYS A 489 9.95 12.13 -24.40
CA CYS A 489 9.84 13.54 -24.85
C CYS A 489 8.51 13.97 -25.50
N ALA A 490 7.46 13.14 -25.49
CA ALA A 490 6.15 13.54 -26.05
C ALA A 490 5.16 14.18 -25.05
N TYR A 491 5.53 14.44 -23.79
CA TYR A 491 4.58 14.89 -22.76
C TYR A 491 4.94 16.19 -22.03
N ALA A 492 5.77 17.05 -22.62
CA ALA A 492 6.10 18.34 -22.01
C ALA A 492 6.04 19.51 -23.01
N SER A 493 4.88 19.70 -23.66
CA SER A 493 4.36 21.02 -24.09
C SER A 493 3.09 20.81 -24.93
N ASN A 494 1.93 21.04 -24.32
CA ASN A 494 0.72 21.42 -25.03
C ASN A 494 0.15 22.63 -24.29
N ASP A 495 0.85 23.76 -24.45
CA ASP A 495 0.22 25.05 -24.30
C ASP A 495 -0.47 25.36 -25.64
N ALA A 496 -1.77 25.59 -25.57
CA ALA A 496 -2.61 25.76 -26.74
C ALA A 496 -2.46 27.17 -27.29
N SER A 497 -1.63 27.35 -28.30
CA SER A 497 -1.82 28.36 -29.36
C SER A 497 -0.70 28.30 -30.40
N ILE A 498 -1.02 28.71 -31.63
CA ILE A 498 -0.14 29.03 -32.77
C ILE A 498 -0.12 27.98 -33.90
N ARG A 499 -1.08 28.19 -34.82
CA ARG A 499 -1.04 28.17 -36.30
C ARG A 499 -0.05 27.23 -37.02
N THR A 500 -0.63 26.38 -37.87
CA THR A 500 -0.03 25.60 -38.96
C THR A 500 0.86 26.40 -39.92
N PRO A 501 1.93 25.78 -40.46
CA PRO A 501 2.11 25.85 -41.91
C PRO A 501 2.54 24.52 -42.60
N THR A 502 1.85 24.32 -43.73
CA THR A 502 2.17 23.67 -45.02
C THR A 502 3.45 22.86 -45.27
N LYS A 503 3.20 21.75 -46.00
CA LYS A 503 4.09 20.84 -46.73
C LYS A 503 5.17 21.52 -47.59
N SER A 504 6.40 20.97 -47.56
CA SER A 504 7.24 20.81 -48.75
C SER A 504 8.30 19.72 -48.52
N ALA A 505 8.31 18.73 -49.41
CA ALA A 505 9.28 17.63 -49.46
C ALA A 505 10.57 18.08 -50.15
N THR A 506 11.73 17.56 -49.71
CA THR A 506 12.92 17.44 -50.57
C THR A 506 13.70 16.18 -50.19
N SER A 507 13.95 15.36 -51.20
CA SER A 507 14.58 14.04 -51.22
C SER A 507 16.10 14.09 -51.22
N VAL A 508 16.78 13.14 -50.55
CA VAL A 508 18.09 12.62 -51.01
C VAL A 508 18.16 11.11 -50.77
N THR A 509 18.47 10.40 -51.85
CA THR A 509 18.56 8.96 -52.06
C THR A 509 19.87 8.37 -51.53
N TYR A 510 19.83 7.13 -51.02
CA TYR A 510 20.97 6.19 -51.07
C TYR A 510 20.49 4.90 -51.76
N VAL A 511 21.30 4.45 -52.72
CA VAL A 511 21.13 3.29 -53.60
C VAL A 511 21.85 2.09 -53.00
N GLY A 512 21.24 0.89 -53.05
CA GLY A 512 21.93 -0.37 -52.73
C GLY A 512 21.07 -1.53 -52.19
N ASP A 513 20.09 -1.96 -52.98
CA ASP A 513 19.52 -3.31 -53.19
C ASP A 513 19.31 -4.36 -52.05
N ASN A 514 18.01 -4.69 -51.91
CA ASN A 514 17.39 -6.02 -51.77
C ASN A 514 17.24 -6.71 -50.39
N LEU A 515 16.16 -6.32 -49.67
CA LEU A 515 15.08 -7.23 -49.20
C LEU A 515 13.86 -6.38 -48.77
N PRO A 516 12.62 -6.67 -49.20
CA PRO A 516 11.50 -5.78 -48.95
C PRO A 516 10.95 -6.03 -47.55
N ILE A 517 11.34 -5.21 -46.57
CA ILE A 517 10.55 -5.09 -45.34
C ILE A 517 9.57 -3.95 -45.57
N ASN A 518 8.40 -4.32 -46.07
CA ASN A 518 7.22 -3.47 -46.17
C ASN A 518 6.71 -3.22 -44.73
N LEU A 519 7.41 -2.37 -43.96
CA LEU A 519 6.88 -1.84 -42.70
C LEU A 519 5.89 -0.74 -43.05
N GLY A 520 4.67 -1.17 -43.37
CA GLY A 520 3.52 -0.29 -43.39
C GLY A 520 3.46 0.53 -42.10
N VAL A 521 3.14 1.81 -42.24
CA VAL A 521 2.95 2.79 -41.16
C VAL A 521 1.70 2.46 -40.30
N ASN A 522 1.20 1.23 -40.36
CA ASN A 522 0.08 0.72 -39.59
C ASN A 522 0.55 -0.48 -38.77
N GLU A 523 0.86 -0.22 -37.49
CA GLU A 523 1.06 -1.15 -36.36
C GLU A 523 2.33 -0.85 -35.57
N VAL A 524 2.42 0.35 -34.99
CA VAL A 524 3.07 0.46 -33.68
C VAL A 524 2.15 -0.26 -32.70
N LYS A 525 2.38 -1.56 -32.48
CA LYS A 525 1.68 -2.32 -31.43
C LYS A 525 1.76 -1.50 -30.14
N SER A 526 0.61 -1.00 -29.69
CA SER A 526 0.45 -0.34 -28.40
C SER A 526 1.21 -1.12 -27.34
N LEU A 527 2.17 -0.49 -26.65
CA LEU A 527 2.87 -1.07 -25.50
C LEU A 527 1.82 -1.70 -24.58
N ARG A 528 1.76 -3.03 -24.50
CA ARG A 528 0.78 -3.68 -23.63
C ARG A 528 1.28 -3.49 -22.20
N LEU A 529 0.48 -2.83 -21.36
CA LEU A 529 0.81 -2.61 -19.94
C LEU A 529 1.15 -3.92 -19.19
N THR A 530 0.63 -5.06 -19.67
CA THR A 530 0.98 -6.41 -19.21
C THR A 530 2.46 -6.74 -19.36
N ASP A 531 3.13 -6.16 -20.35
CA ASP A 531 4.54 -6.41 -20.67
C ASP A 531 5.46 -5.53 -19.80
N MET A 532 4.90 -4.57 -19.07
CA MET A 532 5.60 -3.69 -18.13
C MET A 532 5.62 -4.23 -16.69
N ARG A 533 5.25 -5.51 -16.47
CA ARG A 533 5.30 -6.15 -15.15
C ARG A 533 6.68 -5.98 -14.50
N ARG A 534 6.72 -5.48 -13.27
CA ARG A 534 7.95 -5.20 -12.50
C ARG A 534 7.77 -5.64 -11.04
N GLY A 535 8.84 -6.15 -10.43
CA GLY A 535 8.86 -6.57 -9.02
C GLY A 535 8.50 -8.04 -8.80
N GLY A 536 8.79 -8.56 -7.61
CA GLY A 536 8.59 -9.97 -7.23
C GLY A 536 7.13 -10.37 -6.94
N GLY A 537 6.16 -9.49 -7.23
CA GLY A 537 4.79 -9.57 -6.74
C GLY A 537 4.65 -8.91 -5.37
N GLY A 538 3.48 -8.38 -5.06
CA GLY A 538 3.21 -7.71 -3.79
C GLY A 538 3.00 -6.19 -3.89
N ARG A 539 2.87 -5.54 -2.74
CA ARG A 539 2.32 -4.18 -2.61
C ARG A 539 3.06 -3.11 -3.43
N SER A 540 4.38 -3.19 -3.51
CA SER A 540 5.24 -2.22 -4.23
C SER A 540 5.68 -2.71 -5.61
N SER A 541 5.09 -3.80 -6.11
CA SER A 541 5.30 -4.27 -7.48
C SER A 541 4.38 -3.55 -8.45
N PHE A 542 4.58 -3.77 -9.75
CA PHE A 542 3.64 -3.39 -10.79
C PHE A 542 3.19 -4.64 -11.56
N SER A 543 1.91 -5.00 -11.42
CA SER A 543 1.34 -6.21 -12.03
C SER A 543 1.01 -6.08 -13.53
N GLY A 544 1.19 -4.88 -14.09
CA GLY A 544 0.74 -4.55 -15.44
C GLY A 544 -0.78 -4.34 -15.56
N ILE A 545 -1.50 -4.37 -14.43
CA ILE A 545 -2.95 -4.14 -14.37
C ILE A 545 -3.20 -2.72 -13.87
N VAL A 546 -3.95 -1.95 -14.67
CA VAL A 546 -4.54 -0.67 -14.30
C VAL A 546 -6.05 -0.84 -14.34
N ALA A 547 -6.64 -1.07 -13.17
CA ALA A 547 -8.04 -1.45 -13.02
C ALA A 547 -8.90 -0.26 -12.56
N THR A 548 -9.97 0.06 -13.29
CA THR A 548 -11.04 0.92 -12.76
C THR A 548 -12.08 0.07 -12.03
N VAL A 549 -12.28 0.33 -10.73
CA VAL A 549 -13.24 -0.41 -9.90
C VAL A 549 -14.43 0.47 -9.55
N PHE A 550 -15.49 0.39 -10.36
CA PHE A 550 -16.76 1.03 -10.04
C PHE A 550 -17.42 0.32 -8.86
N GLY A 551 -17.86 1.07 -7.84
CA GLY A 551 -18.42 0.49 -6.61
C GLY A 551 -17.38 0.06 -5.57
N ALA A 552 -16.13 0.54 -5.70
CA ALA A 552 -15.04 0.27 -4.74
C ALA A 552 -15.34 0.63 -3.28
N GLN A 553 -16.22 1.62 -3.03
CA GLN A 553 -16.68 2.00 -1.68
C GLN A 553 -17.60 0.96 -1.03
N GLY A 554 -18.07 -0.03 -1.79
CA GLY A 554 -18.94 -1.09 -1.31
C GLY A 554 -18.19 -2.23 -0.64
N PHE A 555 -18.97 -3.18 -0.10
CA PHE A 555 -18.47 -4.37 0.61
C PHE A 555 -17.52 -5.23 -0.24
N VAL A 556 -17.98 -5.68 -1.42
CA VAL A 556 -17.15 -6.43 -2.36
C VAL A 556 -16.06 -5.55 -2.97
N GLY A 557 -16.37 -4.27 -3.18
CA GLY A 557 -15.46 -3.29 -3.75
C GLY A 557 -14.18 -3.11 -2.94
N GLY A 558 -14.30 -2.89 -1.64
CA GLY A 558 -13.14 -2.71 -0.76
C GLY A 558 -12.24 -3.95 -0.72
N ALA A 559 -12.84 -5.14 -0.67
CA ALA A 559 -12.08 -6.40 -0.74
C ALA A 559 -11.37 -6.59 -2.08
N THR A 560 -12.01 -6.20 -3.19
CA THR A 560 -11.44 -6.26 -4.55
C THR A 560 -10.27 -5.30 -4.70
N VAL A 561 -10.42 -4.04 -4.25
CA VAL A 561 -9.33 -3.05 -4.27
C VAL A 561 -8.17 -3.53 -3.40
N ASN A 562 -8.44 -4.07 -2.21
CA ASN A 562 -7.40 -4.64 -1.36
C ASN A 562 -6.63 -5.76 -2.09
N ARG A 563 -7.34 -6.68 -2.75
CA ARG A 563 -6.72 -7.80 -3.48
C ARG A 563 -5.82 -7.30 -4.61
N LEU A 564 -6.30 -6.35 -5.43
CA LEU A 564 -5.57 -5.77 -6.56
C LEU A 564 -4.36 -4.96 -6.11
N ALA A 565 -4.54 -4.09 -5.10
CA ALA A 565 -3.50 -3.23 -4.57
C ALA A 565 -2.41 -4.04 -3.85
N LYS A 566 -2.78 -5.13 -3.15
CA LYS A 566 -1.83 -6.05 -2.51
C LYS A 566 -0.89 -6.71 -3.53
N GLU A 567 -1.33 -6.90 -4.77
CA GLU A 567 -0.53 -7.48 -5.86
C GLU A 567 0.29 -6.45 -6.63
N GLY A 568 0.19 -5.16 -6.27
CA GLY A 568 0.87 -4.08 -6.98
C GLY A 568 0.15 -3.68 -8.27
N SER A 569 -1.17 -3.84 -8.34
CA SER A 569 -1.96 -3.31 -9.45
C SER A 569 -2.35 -1.86 -9.16
N GLN A 570 -2.31 -1.01 -10.19
CA GLN A 570 -2.84 0.33 -10.07
C GLN A 570 -4.37 0.26 -10.14
N VAL A 571 -5.04 0.94 -9.23
CA VAL A 571 -6.49 0.92 -9.08
C VAL A 571 -7.03 2.35 -9.13
N ILE A 572 -7.82 2.63 -10.15
CA ILE A 572 -8.61 3.85 -10.24
C ILE A 572 -9.95 3.59 -9.56
N VAL A 573 -10.29 4.43 -8.60
CA VAL A 573 -11.48 4.33 -7.75
C VAL A 573 -12.40 5.51 -8.06
N PRO A 574 -13.39 5.32 -8.96
CA PRO A 574 -14.49 6.25 -9.12
C PRO A 574 -15.32 6.28 -7.86
N TYR A 575 -15.49 7.48 -7.30
CA TYR A 575 -16.29 7.67 -6.09
C TYR A 575 -17.41 8.69 -6.27
N ARG A 576 -18.45 8.52 -5.46
CA ARG A 576 -19.58 9.45 -5.37
C ARG A 576 -19.83 9.79 -3.90
N GLY A 577 -20.13 11.06 -3.63
CA GLY A 577 -20.38 11.56 -2.27
C GLY A 577 -19.11 11.96 -1.55
N ASP A 578 -19.11 11.86 -0.23
CA ASP A 578 -18.03 12.38 0.60
C ASP A 578 -16.74 11.56 0.49
N THR A 579 -15.63 12.28 0.40
CA THR A 579 -14.25 11.79 0.39
C THR A 579 -13.87 11.03 1.67
N TYR A 580 -14.54 11.28 2.80
CA TYR A 580 -14.27 10.57 4.05
C TYR A 580 -14.45 9.05 3.92
N ASN A 581 -15.44 8.62 3.13
CA ASN A 581 -15.72 7.19 2.90
C ASN A 581 -14.62 6.47 2.09
N LEU A 582 -13.62 7.20 1.59
CA LEU A 582 -12.48 6.64 0.84
C LEU A 582 -11.25 6.43 1.71
N ARG A 583 -11.28 6.90 2.96
CA ARG A 583 -10.11 6.90 3.85
C ARG A 583 -9.49 5.52 4.01
N GLU A 584 -10.33 4.48 4.12
CA GLU A 584 -9.87 3.09 4.26
C GLU A 584 -9.17 2.60 2.99
N LEU A 585 -9.68 2.97 1.82
CA LEU A 585 -9.13 2.55 0.53
C LEU A 585 -7.77 3.20 0.23
N ARG A 586 -7.51 4.40 0.75
CA ARG A 586 -6.24 5.13 0.58
C ARG A 586 -5.04 4.35 1.12
N LEU A 587 -5.27 3.46 2.10
CA LEU A 587 -4.21 2.73 2.80
C LEU A 587 -3.90 1.37 2.17
N LEU A 588 -4.71 0.91 1.22
CA LEU A 588 -4.63 -0.46 0.70
C LEU A 588 -3.46 -0.69 -0.27
N GLY A 589 -3.06 0.34 -1.03
CA GLY A 589 -1.96 0.26 -1.99
C GLY A 589 -0.77 1.14 -1.64
N ASP A 590 0.33 0.94 -2.36
CA ASP A 590 1.48 1.83 -2.29
C ASP A 590 1.17 3.22 -2.87
N LEU A 591 2.08 4.18 -2.68
CA LEU A 591 1.94 5.54 -3.19
C LEU A 591 1.70 5.55 -4.70
N GLY A 592 0.64 6.23 -5.13
CA GLY A 592 0.25 6.31 -6.55
C GLY A 592 -0.45 5.08 -7.11
N GLN A 593 -0.62 4.00 -6.33
CA GLN A 593 -1.32 2.79 -6.78
C GLN A 593 -2.84 2.93 -6.68
N VAL A 594 -3.38 3.55 -5.62
CA VAL A 594 -4.83 3.77 -5.49
C VAL A 594 -5.16 5.23 -5.78
N LEU A 595 -5.79 5.47 -6.92
CA LEU A 595 -6.14 6.80 -7.42
C LEU A 595 -7.64 7.03 -7.29
N PHE A 596 -8.05 8.22 -6.88
CA PHE A 596 -9.47 8.54 -6.67
C PHE A 596 -9.93 9.55 -7.72
N THR A 597 -11.06 9.27 -8.37
CA THR A 597 -11.67 10.18 -9.33
C THR A 597 -13.14 10.39 -9.00
N PRO A 598 -13.62 11.65 -8.89
CA PRO A 598 -15.04 11.89 -8.67
C PRO A 598 -15.81 11.52 -9.94
N PHE A 599 -16.94 10.82 -9.78
CA PHE A 599 -17.83 10.49 -10.89
C PHE A 599 -19.31 10.63 -10.54
N HIS A 600 -20.13 10.82 -11.56
CA HIS A 600 -21.58 10.82 -11.44
C HIS A 600 -22.20 9.87 -12.46
N GLY A 601 -23.10 8.97 -12.03
CA GLY A 601 -23.62 7.89 -12.87
C GLY A 601 -24.45 8.33 -14.09
N LYS A 602 -24.89 9.59 -14.14
CA LYS A 602 -25.57 10.17 -15.31
C LYS A 602 -24.65 11.02 -16.21
N ASP A 603 -23.41 11.26 -15.78
CA ASP A 603 -22.45 12.07 -16.51
C ASP A 603 -21.40 11.17 -17.18
N GLU A 604 -21.57 10.96 -18.48
CA GLU A 604 -20.70 10.13 -19.29
C GLU A 604 -19.26 10.67 -19.35
N ALA A 605 -19.06 11.98 -19.30
CA ALA A 605 -17.71 12.57 -19.35
C ALA A 605 -16.91 12.19 -18.10
N SER A 606 -17.56 12.13 -16.94
CA SER A 606 -16.94 11.66 -15.70
C SER A 606 -16.57 10.18 -15.74
N ILE A 607 -17.41 9.34 -16.35
CA ILE A 607 -17.16 7.91 -16.51
C ILE A 607 -15.99 7.69 -17.48
N ARG A 608 -15.98 8.41 -18.62
CA ARG A 608 -14.88 8.34 -19.59
C ARG A 608 -13.53 8.76 -18.98
N ARG A 609 -13.51 9.82 -18.16
CA ARG A 609 -12.31 10.27 -17.43
C ARG A 609 -11.74 9.18 -16.52
N ALA A 610 -12.60 8.39 -15.87
CA ALA A 610 -12.14 7.28 -15.05
C ALA A 610 -11.53 6.14 -15.89
N LEU A 611 -12.09 5.88 -17.06
CA LEU A 611 -11.75 4.74 -17.92
C LEU A 611 -10.52 4.97 -18.81
N GLN A 612 -10.19 6.21 -19.13
CA GLN A 612 -9.23 6.59 -20.19
C GLN A 612 -7.85 5.91 -20.09
N HIS A 613 -7.41 5.53 -18.88
CA HIS A 613 -6.10 4.93 -18.64
C HIS A 613 -6.17 3.48 -18.12
N SER A 614 -7.33 2.84 -18.19
CA SER A 614 -7.54 1.48 -17.65
C SER A 614 -7.45 0.41 -18.71
N ASN A 615 -6.78 -0.70 -18.39
CA ASN A 615 -6.85 -1.93 -19.20
C ASN A 615 -7.90 -2.92 -18.68
N VAL A 616 -8.30 -2.81 -17.41
CA VAL A 616 -9.32 -3.64 -16.79
C VAL A 616 -10.40 -2.76 -16.17
N VAL A 617 -11.66 -3.15 -16.30
CA VAL A 617 -12.79 -2.49 -15.66
C VAL A 617 -13.59 -3.51 -14.88
N ILE A 618 -13.94 -3.17 -13.64
CA ILE A 618 -14.73 -4.00 -12.73
C ILE A 618 -15.93 -3.20 -12.29
N ASN A 619 -17.12 -3.64 -12.69
CA ASN A 619 -18.38 -3.01 -12.34
C ASN A 619 -19.06 -3.75 -11.19
N LEU A 620 -18.94 -3.18 -9.97
CA LEU A 620 -19.57 -3.65 -8.74
C LEU A 620 -20.72 -2.75 -8.29
N ILE A 621 -21.22 -1.88 -9.18
CA ILE A 621 -22.34 -1.00 -8.85
C ILE A 621 -23.62 -1.83 -8.75
N GLY A 622 -24.28 -1.74 -7.60
CA GLY A 622 -25.56 -2.36 -7.36
C GLY A 622 -26.22 -1.79 -6.12
N ARG A 623 -27.55 -1.73 -6.13
CA ARG A 623 -28.36 -1.35 -4.98
C ARG A 623 -29.48 -2.37 -4.81
N GLN A 624 -29.81 -2.70 -3.56
CA GLN A 624 -30.90 -3.62 -3.22
C GLN A 624 -32.24 -2.89 -2.99
N SER A 625 -32.26 -1.57 -3.17
CA SER A 625 -33.45 -0.73 -3.05
C SER A 625 -33.35 0.48 -3.97
N GLU A 626 -34.52 0.90 -4.48
CA GLU A 626 -34.63 2.12 -5.27
C GLU A 626 -34.54 3.36 -4.37
N THR A 627 -33.98 4.42 -4.92
CA THR A 627 -33.91 5.73 -4.25
C THR A 627 -34.73 6.74 -5.03
N ARG A 628 -35.04 7.88 -4.43
CA ARG A 628 -35.79 8.96 -5.11
C ARG A 628 -35.14 9.37 -6.44
N ASN A 629 -33.81 9.29 -6.56
CA ASN A 629 -33.07 9.83 -7.69
C ASN A 629 -32.63 8.76 -8.72
N PHE A 630 -32.67 7.49 -8.33
CA PHE A 630 -32.17 6.37 -9.13
C PHE A 630 -33.07 5.15 -8.93
N SER A 631 -33.67 4.68 -10.03
CA SER A 631 -34.43 3.43 -10.11
C SER A 631 -33.50 2.22 -10.30
N PHE A 632 -34.04 1.00 -10.21
CA PHE A 632 -33.26 -0.20 -10.53
C PHE A 632 -32.77 -0.22 -11.99
N ASP A 633 -33.62 0.21 -12.92
CA ASP A 633 -33.30 0.26 -14.35
C ASP A 633 -32.13 1.23 -14.63
N ASP A 634 -32.15 2.42 -14.02
CA ASP A 634 -31.09 3.41 -14.20
C ASP A 634 -29.72 2.91 -13.72
N VAL A 635 -29.70 2.08 -12.66
CA VAL A 635 -28.46 1.61 -12.02
C VAL A 635 -27.96 0.29 -12.60
N HIS A 636 -28.84 -0.69 -12.77
CA HIS A 636 -28.45 -2.04 -13.18
C HIS A 636 -28.40 -2.21 -14.70
N VAL A 637 -29.22 -1.47 -15.45
CA VAL A 637 -29.30 -1.60 -16.91
C VAL A 637 -28.56 -0.45 -17.59
N LYS A 638 -29.09 0.78 -17.48
CA LYS A 638 -28.55 1.94 -18.22
C LYS A 638 -27.09 2.22 -17.85
N LEU A 639 -26.79 2.39 -16.56
CA LEU A 639 -25.42 2.67 -16.13
C LEU A 639 -24.45 1.53 -16.44
N ALA A 640 -24.88 0.27 -16.32
CA ALA A 640 -24.03 -0.87 -16.65
C ALA A 640 -23.71 -0.92 -18.15
N GLY A 641 -24.71 -0.71 -19.01
CA GLY A 641 -24.54 -0.58 -20.46
C GLY A 641 -23.65 0.61 -20.85
N THR A 642 -23.86 1.78 -20.24
CA THR A 642 -23.01 2.96 -20.47
C THR A 642 -21.55 2.70 -20.10
N ILE A 643 -21.28 2.04 -18.96
CA ILE A 643 -19.91 1.67 -18.57
C ILE A 643 -19.31 0.68 -19.58
N ALA A 644 -20.07 -0.32 -20.03
CA ALA A 644 -19.59 -1.30 -21.00
C ALA A 644 -19.26 -0.67 -22.36
N ARG A 645 -20.15 0.18 -22.88
CA ARG A 645 -19.95 0.94 -24.12
C ARG A 645 -18.72 1.85 -24.04
N LEU A 646 -18.60 2.65 -22.97
CA LEU A 646 -17.46 3.54 -22.78
C LEU A 646 -16.14 2.78 -22.54
N ALA A 647 -16.19 1.62 -21.88
CA ALA A 647 -15.02 0.75 -21.72
C ALA A 647 -14.52 0.23 -23.08
N ARG A 648 -15.44 -0.17 -23.97
CA ARG A 648 -15.11 -0.54 -25.35
C ARG A 648 -14.47 0.63 -26.11
N GLU A 649 -15.08 1.81 -26.05
CA GLU A 649 -14.55 3.03 -26.70
C GLU A 649 -13.14 3.40 -26.22
N CYS A 650 -12.85 3.25 -24.92
CA CYS A 650 -11.54 3.53 -24.34
C CYS A 650 -10.49 2.43 -24.58
N GLY A 651 -10.83 1.32 -25.25
CA GLY A 651 -9.89 0.24 -25.53
C GLY A 651 -9.57 -0.67 -24.33
N VAL A 652 -10.50 -0.81 -23.38
CA VAL A 652 -10.36 -1.71 -22.23
C VAL A 652 -10.28 -3.16 -22.71
N GLN A 653 -9.31 -3.91 -22.19
CA GLN A 653 -9.07 -5.30 -22.59
C GLN A 653 -9.99 -6.29 -21.86
N ARG A 654 -10.33 -6.00 -20.60
CA ARG A 654 -11.15 -6.88 -19.75
C ARG A 654 -12.22 -6.11 -19.02
N LEU A 655 -13.47 -6.55 -19.14
CA LEU A 655 -14.61 -6.04 -18.38
C LEU A 655 -15.19 -7.16 -17.52
N ILE A 656 -15.28 -6.92 -16.22
CA ILE A 656 -15.93 -7.82 -15.26
C ILE A 656 -17.19 -7.13 -14.74
N HIS A 657 -18.34 -7.79 -14.86
CA HIS A 657 -19.63 -7.27 -14.39
C HIS A 657 -20.25 -8.15 -13.30
N PHE A 658 -20.74 -7.54 -12.23
CA PHE A 658 -21.40 -8.23 -11.13
C PHE A 658 -22.92 -8.19 -11.25
N SER A 659 -23.52 -9.38 -11.31
CA SER A 659 -24.95 -9.61 -11.24
C SER A 659 -25.34 -10.27 -9.91
N ALA A 660 -26.28 -11.22 -9.92
CA ALA A 660 -26.74 -12.01 -8.79
C ALA A 660 -27.04 -13.45 -9.24
N LEU A 661 -26.89 -14.44 -8.36
CA LEU A 661 -27.08 -15.86 -8.68
C LEU A 661 -28.43 -16.15 -9.38
N ASN A 662 -29.53 -15.71 -8.76
CA ASN A 662 -30.88 -15.99 -9.25
C ASN A 662 -31.40 -14.94 -10.24
N ALA A 663 -30.52 -14.22 -10.94
CA ALA A 663 -30.89 -13.24 -11.95
C ALA A 663 -31.51 -13.97 -13.16
N SER A 664 -32.81 -13.71 -13.39
CA SER A 664 -33.60 -14.35 -14.44
C SER A 664 -34.67 -13.37 -14.96
N PRO A 665 -35.21 -13.58 -16.17
CA PRO A 665 -36.29 -12.73 -16.69
C PRO A 665 -37.56 -12.84 -15.83
N ASN A 666 -37.85 -14.03 -15.30
CA ASN A 666 -39.02 -14.32 -14.47
C ASN A 666 -38.62 -15.03 -13.16
N PRO A 667 -38.10 -14.30 -12.16
CA PRO A 667 -37.71 -14.89 -10.88
C PRO A 667 -38.93 -15.29 -10.05
N PRO A 668 -38.82 -16.30 -9.17
CA PRO A 668 -39.95 -16.80 -8.39
C PRO A 668 -40.47 -15.77 -7.40
N ALA A 669 -41.81 -15.65 -7.33
CA ALA A 669 -42.49 -14.70 -6.44
C ALA A 669 -42.89 -15.40 -5.12
N ILE A 670 -42.13 -15.17 -4.05
CA ILE A 670 -42.29 -15.91 -2.79
C ILE A 670 -43.21 -15.20 -1.79
N ILE A 671 -42.90 -13.95 -1.45
CA ILE A 671 -43.61 -13.20 -0.40
C ILE A 671 -44.80 -12.42 -0.97
N VAL A 672 -44.63 -11.89 -2.19
CA VAL A 672 -45.64 -11.08 -2.89
C VAL A 672 -45.82 -11.69 -4.26
N ARG A 673 -47.04 -11.62 -4.82
CA ARG A 673 -47.39 -12.17 -6.13
C ARG A 673 -46.53 -11.64 -7.30
N LYS A 674 -45.90 -10.47 -7.14
CA LYS A 674 -45.05 -9.87 -8.18
C LYS A 674 -43.62 -10.39 -8.03
N PRO A 675 -42.92 -10.73 -9.13
CA PRO A 675 -41.51 -11.13 -9.10
C PRO A 675 -40.62 -9.97 -8.64
N SER A 676 -39.40 -10.29 -8.18
CA SER A 676 -38.49 -9.25 -7.71
C SER A 676 -37.91 -8.45 -8.87
N LYS A 677 -38.11 -7.13 -8.83
CA LYS A 677 -37.57 -6.18 -9.81
C LYS A 677 -36.05 -6.13 -9.78
N PHE A 678 -35.45 -6.38 -8.62
CA PHE A 678 -34.00 -6.42 -8.46
C PHE A 678 -33.37 -7.52 -9.34
N LEU A 679 -33.89 -8.75 -9.27
CA LEU A 679 -33.35 -9.89 -10.04
C LEU A 679 -33.60 -9.71 -11.54
N GLN A 680 -34.77 -9.18 -11.92
CA GLN A 680 -35.09 -8.87 -13.32
C GLN A 680 -34.16 -7.80 -13.90
N SER A 681 -33.96 -6.70 -13.18
CA SER A 681 -33.06 -5.61 -13.62
C SER A 681 -31.59 -6.04 -13.68
N LYS A 682 -31.16 -6.93 -12.78
CA LYS A 682 -29.82 -7.55 -12.85
C LYS A 682 -29.65 -8.40 -14.10
N TYR A 683 -30.64 -9.24 -14.44
CA TYR A 683 -30.63 -10.02 -15.67
C TYR A 683 -30.62 -9.14 -16.93
N ALA A 684 -31.47 -8.10 -16.98
CA ALA A 684 -31.47 -7.14 -18.08
C ALA A 684 -30.13 -6.38 -18.20
N GLY A 685 -29.47 -6.09 -17.07
CA GLY A 685 -28.13 -5.50 -17.03
C GLY A 685 -27.06 -6.41 -17.62
N GLU A 686 -27.13 -7.72 -17.37
CA GLU A 686 -26.22 -8.69 -17.99
C GLU A 686 -26.32 -8.68 -19.51
N LEU A 687 -27.55 -8.63 -20.04
CA LEU A 687 -27.80 -8.56 -21.48
C LEU A 687 -27.25 -7.27 -22.07
N ALA A 688 -27.53 -6.12 -21.45
CA ALA A 688 -27.05 -4.82 -21.91
C ALA A 688 -25.51 -4.73 -21.90
N VAL A 689 -24.85 -5.30 -20.88
CA VAL A 689 -23.39 -5.35 -20.83
C VAL A 689 -22.83 -6.28 -21.91
N ARG A 690 -23.47 -7.43 -22.16
CA ARG A 690 -23.02 -8.37 -23.19
C ARG A 690 -23.18 -7.80 -24.60
N GLU A 691 -24.25 -7.08 -24.84
CA GLU A 691 -24.52 -6.41 -26.12
C GLU A 691 -23.43 -5.35 -26.43
N GLU A 692 -23.09 -4.53 -25.44
CA GLU A 692 -22.06 -3.49 -25.63
C GLU A 692 -20.63 -4.03 -25.55
N PHE A 693 -20.37 -5.06 -24.75
CA PHE A 693 -19.06 -5.67 -24.58
C PHE A 693 -19.18 -7.22 -24.56
N PRO A 694 -19.13 -7.88 -25.74
CA PRO A 694 -19.33 -9.33 -25.84
C PRO A 694 -18.31 -10.16 -25.04
N GLY A 695 -17.07 -9.68 -24.94
CA GLY A 695 -16.00 -10.34 -24.17
C GLY A 695 -16.11 -10.18 -22.64
N ALA A 696 -17.20 -9.62 -22.12
CA ALA A 696 -17.33 -9.33 -20.70
C ALA A 696 -17.49 -10.61 -19.89
N THR A 697 -16.78 -10.71 -18.78
CA THR A 697 -16.94 -11.79 -17.80
C THR A 697 -18.02 -11.39 -16.81
N ILE A 698 -19.07 -12.20 -16.68
CA ILE A 698 -20.18 -11.91 -15.76
C ILE A 698 -20.08 -12.82 -14.54
N PHE A 699 -20.12 -12.23 -13.36
CA PHE A 699 -20.18 -12.97 -12.09
C PHE A 699 -21.57 -12.91 -11.50
N ARG A 700 -22.10 -14.09 -11.16
CA ARG A 700 -23.38 -14.30 -10.50
C ARG A 700 -23.14 -14.87 -9.09
N PRO A 701 -22.86 -14.01 -8.10
CA PRO A 701 -22.59 -14.47 -6.74
C PRO A 701 -23.86 -14.82 -5.97
N SER A 702 -23.74 -15.80 -5.08
CA SER A 702 -24.70 -16.09 -4.01
C SER A 702 -24.64 -15.02 -2.89
N ALA A 703 -25.27 -15.28 -1.75
CA ALA A 703 -25.19 -14.40 -0.59
C ALA A 703 -23.74 -14.27 -0.07
N ILE A 704 -23.12 -13.11 -0.27
CA ILE A 704 -21.74 -12.84 0.16
C ILE A 704 -21.72 -12.38 1.63
N TYR A 705 -20.82 -12.96 2.44
CA TYR A 705 -20.62 -12.59 3.84
C TYR A 705 -19.14 -12.27 4.17
N GLY A 706 -18.90 -11.52 5.26
CA GLY A 706 -17.55 -11.17 5.69
C GLY A 706 -17.46 -10.03 6.71
N HIS A 707 -16.26 -9.76 7.23
CA HIS A 707 -16.02 -8.97 8.44
C HIS A 707 -16.40 -7.47 8.36
N GLN A 708 -16.53 -6.88 7.17
CA GLN A 708 -16.82 -5.44 7.05
C GLN A 708 -18.25 -5.09 7.47
N HIS A 709 -18.43 -3.91 8.09
CA HIS A 709 -19.68 -3.43 8.69
C HIS A 709 -20.90 -3.29 7.75
N ASN A 710 -20.76 -3.60 6.46
CA ASN A 710 -21.81 -3.45 5.44
C ASN A 710 -22.09 -4.75 4.66
N ASP A 711 -21.79 -5.89 5.27
CA ASP A 711 -22.29 -7.20 4.87
C ASP A 711 -23.82 -7.12 4.58
N GLY A 712 -24.24 -7.61 3.42
CA GLY A 712 -25.64 -7.53 2.98
C GLY A 712 -26.54 -8.65 3.51
N PHE A 713 -25.97 -9.67 4.15
CA PHE A 713 -26.58 -10.97 4.48
C PHE A 713 -26.68 -11.19 5.99
N ILE A 714 -25.56 -11.37 6.69
CA ILE A 714 -25.49 -11.47 8.14
C ILE A 714 -25.97 -10.20 8.83
N ALA A 715 -25.49 -9.02 8.41
CA ALA A 715 -25.95 -7.76 9.00
C ALA A 715 -27.44 -7.53 8.73
N TYR A 716 -27.99 -8.03 7.63
CA TYR A 716 -29.43 -7.98 7.38
C TYR A 716 -30.21 -8.77 8.45
N HIS A 717 -29.73 -9.95 8.81
CA HIS A 717 -30.37 -10.79 9.84
C HIS A 717 -30.08 -10.36 11.28
N PHE A 718 -28.97 -9.67 11.55
CA PHE A 718 -28.50 -9.40 12.94
C PHE A 718 -28.35 -7.92 13.33
N SER A 719 -28.32 -6.96 12.40
CA SER A 719 -27.99 -5.53 12.69
C SER A 719 -28.96 -4.80 13.63
N ARG A 720 -30.24 -5.21 13.70
CA ARG A 720 -31.21 -4.70 14.68
C ARG A 720 -31.22 -5.47 16.01
N TRP A 721 -30.72 -6.71 16.04
CA TRP A 721 -30.92 -7.66 17.15
C TRP A 721 -29.78 -7.70 18.16
N VAL A 722 -28.69 -6.97 17.89
CA VAL A 722 -27.56 -6.80 18.82
C VAL A 722 -27.82 -5.69 19.85
N ARG A 723 -28.83 -4.83 19.65
CA ARG A 723 -29.23 -3.80 20.62
C ARG A 723 -29.91 -4.41 21.86
N PRO A 724 -29.65 -3.89 23.07
CA PRO A 724 -30.13 -4.48 24.33
C PRO A 724 -31.67 -4.53 24.48
N ILE A 725 -32.42 -3.84 23.61
CA ILE A 725 -33.87 -3.62 23.75
C ILE A 725 -34.71 -4.32 22.64
N SER A 726 -34.11 -4.85 21.56
CA SER A 726 -34.90 -5.50 20.50
C SER A 726 -35.23 -6.97 20.82
N PHE A 727 -36.52 -7.20 21.04
CA PHE A 727 -37.29 -8.44 21.10
C PHE A 727 -36.54 -9.75 20.77
N PHE A 728 -36.75 -10.75 21.61
CA PHE A 728 -36.28 -12.14 21.53
C PHE A 728 -36.61 -12.92 20.23
N ARG A 729 -37.05 -12.29 19.12
CA ARG A 729 -37.68 -12.96 17.97
C ARG A 729 -37.07 -12.58 16.63
N ILE A 730 -36.52 -13.54 15.87
CA ILE A 730 -36.04 -13.30 14.49
C ILE A 730 -37.15 -13.71 13.50
N PRO A 731 -37.70 -12.78 12.69
CA PRO A 731 -38.72 -13.11 11.71
C PRO A 731 -38.08 -13.71 10.44
N LEU A 732 -38.44 -14.95 10.11
CA LEU A 732 -38.02 -15.62 8.86
C LEU A 732 -39.26 -16.13 8.10
N TYR A 733 -39.29 -15.93 6.78
CA TYR A 733 -40.36 -16.51 5.93
C TYR A 733 -40.35 -18.04 6.06
N ALA A 734 -41.51 -18.63 6.35
CA ALA A 734 -41.65 -20.07 6.62
C ALA A 734 -40.59 -20.60 7.61
N SER A 735 -40.26 -19.81 8.64
CA SER A 735 -39.20 -20.10 9.63
C SER A 735 -37.80 -20.34 9.04
N GLY A 736 -37.57 -20.02 7.77
CA GLY A 736 -36.31 -20.27 7.06
C GLY A 736 -36.10 -21.71 6.59
N GLU A 737 -37.11 -22.58 6.67
CA GLU A 737 -36.99 -23.99 6.29
C GLU A 737 -37.11 -24.24 4.78
N LYS A 738 -37.86 -23.37 4.09
CA LYS A 738 -38.11 -23.45 2.65
C LYS A 738 -37.05 -22.72 1.80
N THR A 739 -36.08 -22.06 2.43
CA THR A 739 -35.05 -21.28 1.74
C THR A 739 -33.71 -21.95 1.91
N VAL A 740 -33.05 -22.28 0.79
CA VAL A 740 -31.69 -22.83 0.75
C VAL A 740 -30.71 -21.75 0.30
N LYS A 741 -29.56 -21.64 0.98
CA LYS A 741 -28.50 -20.69 0.66
C LYS A 741 -27.13 -21.36 0.60
N ALA A 742 -26.31 -20.94 -0.35
CA ALA A 742 -24.92 -21.36 -0.53
C ALA A 742 -23.98 -20.17 -0.31
N PRO A 743 -23.89 -19.63 0.93
CA PRO A 743 -23.21 -18.37 1.18
C PRO A 743 -21.72 -18.45 0.86
N ILE A 744 -21.16 -17.39 0.29
CA ILE A 744 -19.74 -17.34 -0.09
C ILE A 744 -18.97 -16.24 0.64
N PHE A 745 -17.72 -16.53 1.00
CA PHE A 745 -16.86 -15.59 1.68
C PHE A 745 -16.33 -14.50 0.72
N VAL A 746 -16.35 -13.25 1.18
CA VAL A 746 -15.98 -12.09 0.34
C VAL A 746 -14.54 -12.14 -0.21
N ASN A 747 -13.59 -12.77 0.52
CA ASN A 747 -12.22 -12.89 0.02
C ASN A 747 -12.11 -13.89 -1.14
N ASP A 748 -12.95 -14.93 -1.16
CA ASP A 748 -12.94 -15.91 -2.25
C ASP A 748 -13.52 -15.25 -3.52
N VAL A 749 -14.54 -14.41 -3.36
CA VAL A 749 -15.06 -13.56 -4.44
C VAL A 749 -13.99 -12.61 -4.98
N SER A 750 -13.23 -11.93 -4.11
CA SER A 750 -12.18 -11.01 -4.59
C SER A 750 -11.00 -11.74 -5.23
N ASN A 751 -10.67 -12.94 -4.75
CA ASN A 751 -9.71 -13.83 -5.40
C ASN A 751 -10.21 -14.29 -6.77
N ALA A 752 -11.50 -14.64 -6.90
CA ALA A 752 -12.12 -15.06 -8.17
C ALA A 752 -12.11 -13.94 -9.20
N ILE A 753 -12.39 -12.70 -8.79
CA ILE A 753 -12.24 -11.53 -9.66
C ILE A 753 -10.80 -11.42 -10.17
N TYR A 754 -9.81 -11.52 -9.26
CA TYR A 754 -8.40 -11.39 -9.66
C TYR A 754 -7.94 -12.53 -10.58
N ALA A 755 -8.36 -13.76 -10.32
CA ALA A 755 -8.10 -14.92 -11.16
C ALA A 755 -8.71 -14.73 -12.56
N ALA A 756 -9.98 -14.31 -12.64
CA ALA A 756 -10.67 -14.08 -13.90
C ALA A 756 -10.03 -12.97 -14.75
N ILE A 757 -9.37 -11.97 -14.17
CA ILE A 757 -8.60 -10.98 -14.96
C ILE A 757 -7.46 -11.66 -15.74
N ARG A 758 -6.79 -12.62 -15.11
CA ARG A 758 -5.58 -13.27 -15.63
C ARG A 758 -5.89 -14.44 -16.56
N GLU A 759 -6.99 -15.14 -16.33
CA GLU A 759 -7.34 -16.37 -17.03
C GLU A 759 -7.93 -16.10 -18.42
N PRO A 760 -7.26 -16.42 -19.54
CA PRO A 760 -7.75 -16.11 -20.88
C PRO A 760 -9.12 -16.74 -21.20
N MET A 761 -9.40 -17.91 -20.63
CA MET A 761 -10.65 -18.65 -20.82
C MET A 761 -11.87 -17.96 -20.21
N SER A 762 -11.68 -16.98 -19.32
CA SER A 762 -12.78 -16.28 -18.65
C SER A 762 -13.47 -15.23 -19.54
N VAL A 763 -12.88 -14.87 -20.68
CA VAL A 763 -13.43 -13.86 -21.61
C VAL A 763 -14.80 -14.34 -22.11
N GLY A 764 -15.83 -13.50 -21.96
CA GLY A 764 -17.19 -13.82 -22.42
C GLY A 764 -17.93 -14.87 -21.58
N GLN A 765 -17.34 -15.40 -20.51
CA GLN A 765 -17.96 -16.43 -19.67
C GLN A 765 -18.90 -15.84 -18.60
N THR A 766 -19.84 -16.66 -18.12
CA THR A 766 -20.70 -16.35 -16.96
C THR A 766 -20.37 -17.34 -15.86
N TYR A 767 -19.87 -16.84 -14.73
CA TYR A 767 -19.51 -17.67 -13.58
C TYR A 767 -20.57 -17.58 -12.50
N GLU A 768 -21.04 -18.74 -12.03
CA GLU A 768 -21.84 -18.82 -10.81
C GLU A 768 -20.90 -18.99 -9.62
N ILE A 769 -20.85 -17.98 -8.73
CA ILE A 769 -19.98 -18.00 -7.55
C ILE A 769 -20.81 -18.30 -6.31
N TYR A 770 -20.61 -19.47 -5.71
CA TYR A 770 -21.29 -19.87 -4.48
C TYR A 770 -20.32 -20.64 -3.56
N GLY A 771 -20.69 -20.76 -2.28
CA GLY A 771 -19.88 -21.47 -1.29
C GLY A 771 -19.91 -23.00 -1.47
N PRO A 772 -18.99 -23.74 -0.85
CA PRO A 772 -18.83 -25.19 -1.09
C PRO A 772 -20.03 -26.02 -0.60
N GLU A 773 -20.82 -25.49 0.34
CA GLU A 773 -21.88 -26.21 1.01
C GLU A 773 -23.19 -25.41 1.00
N ARG A 774 -24.32 -26.13 0.87
CA ARG A 774 -25.67 -25.59 0.84
C ARG A 774 -26.38 -25.88 2.16
N TYR A 775 -27.02 -24.86 2.72
CA TYR A 775 -27.68 -24.95 4.01
C TYR A 775 -29.09 -24.37 3.96
N LYS A 776 -29.97 -24.86 4.84
CA LYS A 776 -31.25 -24.17 5.09
C LYS A 776 -30.98 -22.85 5.80
N LEU A 777 -31.74 -21.81 5.44
CA LEU A 777 -31.60 -20.49 6.07
C LEU A 777 -31.81 -20.56 7.58
N ARG A 778 -32.76 -21.39 8.05
CA ARG A 778 -32.98 -21.63 9.48
C ARG A 778 -31.71 -22.10 10.20
N GLU A 779 -31.05 -23.12 9.65
CA GLU A 779 -29.86 -23.74 10.24
C GLU A 779 -28.67 -22.78 10.28
N LEU A 780 -28.50 -21.96 9.24
CA LEU A 780 -27.49 -20.89 9.21
C LEU A 780 -27.70 -19.87 10.33
N ILE A 781 -28.94 -19.39 10.50
CA ILE A 781 -29.27 -18.40 11.52
C ILE A 781 -29.13 -18.98 12.93
N GLU A 782 -29.58 -20.22 13.14
CA GLU A 782 -29.41 -20.92 14.42
C GLU A 782 -27.93 -21.14 14.74
N TYR A 783 -27.11 -21.49 13.76
CA TYR A 783 -25.67 -21.62 13.94
C TYR A 783 -25.01 -20.30 14.35
N CYS A 784 -25.33 -19.18 13.68
CA CYS A 784 -24.86 -17.85 14.09
C CYS A 784 -25.31 -17.47 15.51
N LEU A 785 -26.56 -17.77 15.88
CA LEU A 785 -27.08 -17.52 17.24
C LEU A 785 -26.35 -18.33 18.31
N ARG A 786 -26.08 -19.62 18.05
CA ARG A 786 -25.26 -20.48 18.91
C ARG A 786 -23.87 -19.88 19.08
N TYR A 787 -23.23 -19.45 17.99
CA TYR A 787 -21.90 -18.86 18.03
C TYR A 787 -21.85 -17.53 18.82
N MET A 788 -22.85 -16.67 18.64
CA MET A 788 -22.99 -15.41 19.41
C MET A 788 -23.39 -15.63 20.87
N ARG A 789 -23.72 -16.86 21.26
CA ARG A 789 -24.24 -17.23 22.59
C ARG A 789 -25.52 -16.46 22.96
N ARG A 790 -26.39 -16.23 21.97
CA ARG A 790 -27.68 -15.53 22.14
C ARG A 790 -28.83 -16.53 22.00
N LYS A 791 -29.80 -16.47 22.93
CA LYS A 791 -31.05 -17.22 22.84
C LYS A 791 -32.08 -16.34 22.14
N SER A 792 -32.51 -16.72 20.95
CA SER A 792 -33.57 -16.03 20.19
C SER A 792 -34.50 -17.07 19.57
N ILE A 793 -35.79 -16.73 19.49
CA ILE A 793 -36.85 -17.57 18.94
C ILE A 793 -37.02 -17.19 17.47
N ILE A 794 -36.90 -18.16 16.56
CA ILE A 794 -37.25 -17.94 15.16
C ILE A 794 -38.77 -17.95 15.05
N THR A 795 -39.34 -16.88 14.52
CA THR A 795 -40.79 -16.76 14.31
C THR A 795 -41.13 -16.81 12.83
N PRO A 796 -42.12 -17.61 12.41
CA PRO A 796 -42.55 -17.64 11.02
C PRO A 796 -43.16 -16.29 10.64
N LEU A 797 -42.63 -15.70 9.58
CA LEU A 797 -43.23 -14.54 8.94
C LEU A 797 -44.32 -15.04 7.97
N THR A 798 -45.58 -14.90 8.35
CA THR A 798 -46.73 -15.19 7.47
C THR A 798 -47.11 -13.93 6.66
N PRO A 799 -47.70 -14.09 5.46
CA PRO A 799 -48.19 -12.96 4.65
C PRO A 799 -49.13 -12.01 5.42
N ASP A 800 -49.92 -12.51 6.36
CA ASP A 800 -50.87 -11.73 7.15
C ASP A 800 -50.21 -10.87 8.24
N VAL A 801 -49.17 -11.39 8.89
CA VAL A 801 -48.34 -10.63 9.84
C VAL A 801 -47.59 -9.51 9.11
N PHE A 802 -47.21 -9.76 7.86
CA PHE A 802 -46.57 -8.78 6.97
C PHE A 802 -47.53 -7.68 6.50
N ALA A 803 -48.78 -8.02 6.13
CA ALA A 803 -49.82 -7.04 5.79
C ALA A 803 -50.08 -6.04 6.93
N LYS A 804 -50.12 -6.54 8.18
CA LYS A 804 -50.25 -5.71 9.38
C LYS A 804 -49.00 -4.87 9.67
N ALA A 805 -47.80 -5.38 9.36
CA ALA A 805 -46.54 -4.64 9.55
C ALA A 805 -46.33 -3.53 8.51
N ILE A 806 -46.75 -3.73 7.26
CA ILE A 806 -46.74 -2.69 6.21
C ILE A 806 -47.72 -1.56 6.55
N ALA A 807 -48.93 -1.91 7.03
CA ALA A 807 -49.96 -0.93 7.37
C ALA A 807 -49.51 0.06 8.47
N ASN A 808 -48.63 -0.37 9.39
CA ASN A 808 -48.20 0.44 10.53
C ASN A 808 -46.83 1.14 10.37
N TYR A 809 -46.06 0.87 9.32
CA TYR A 809 -44.64 1.27 9.29
C TYR A 809 -44.21 1.99 8.01
N THR A 810 -44.83 3.13 7.74
CA THR A 810 -44.50 4.04 6.63
C THR A 810 -43.24 4.89 6.85
N PHE A 811 -42.55 4.79 8.00
CA PHE A 811 -41.45 5.71 8.36
C PHE A 811 -40.00 5.20 8.19
N HIS A 812 -39.75 3.91 7.95
CA HIS A 812 -38.38 3.40 7.77
C HIS A 812 -38.21 2.44 6.56
N LYS A 813 -38.25 3.02 5.35
CA LYS A 813 -38.16 2.33 4.05
C LYS A 813 -36.85 1.57 3.74
N SER A 814 -35.80 1.65 4.57
CA SER A 814 -34.45 1.17 4.21
C SER A 814 -34.20 -0.32 4.50
N LEU A 815 -34.77 -0.87 5.58
CA LEU A 815 -34.44 -2.24 6.04
C LEU A 815 -35.43 -3.30 5.56
N TYR A 816 -36.71 -2.95 5.43
CA TYR A 816 -37.77 -3.84 4.96
C TYR A 816 -38.24 -3.41 3.58
N ASN A 817 -37.34 -3.53 2.60
CA ASN A 817 -37.73 -3.41 1.19
C ASN A 817 -38.30 -4.76 0.72
N ILE A 818 -39.47 -4.73 0.08
CA ILE A 818 -40.15 -5.91 -0.46
C ILE A 818 -39.22 -6.69 -1.39
N ASP A 819 -38.54 -6.00 -2.30
CA ASP A 819 -37.60 -6.64 -3.23
C ASP A 819 -36.42 -7.30 -2.52
N ARG A 820 -35.86 -6.64 -1.50
CA ARG A 820 -34.75 -7.19 -0.71
C ARG A 820 -35.19 -8.45 0.05
N MET A 821 -36.40 -8.44 0.60
CA MET A 821 -36.97 -9.60 1.27
C MET A 821 -37.20 -10.74 0.29
N GLN A 822 -37.84 -10.49 -0.85
CA GLN A 822 -38.02 -11.52 -1.87
C GLN A 822 -36.69 -12.17 -2.23
N CYS A 823 -35.67 -11.38 -2.58
CA CYS A 823 -34.33 -11.88 -2.90
C CYS A 823 -33.69 -12.71 -1.77
N ALA A 824 -33.87 -12.30 -0.52
CA ALA A 824 -33.30 -13.01 0.63
C ALA A 824 -33.91 -14.42 0.82
N TYR A 825 -35.17 -14.61 0.43
CA TYR A 825 -35.88 -15.88 0.62
C TYR A 825 -36.00 -16.76 -0.63
N VAL A 826 -35.54 -16.29 -1.80
CA VAL A 826 -35.36 -17.15 -2.98
C VAL A 826 -34.24 -18.14 -2.71
N SER A 827 -34.49 -19.44 -2.90
CA SER A 827 -33.46 -20.47 -2.77
C SER A 827 -32.39 -20.31 -3.84
N ASP A 828 -31.14 -20.55 -3.49
CA ASP A 828 -30.03 -20.51 -4.44
C ASP A 828 -30.13 -21.75 -5.35
N THR A 829 -30.21 -21.56 -6.67
CA THR A 829 -30.22 -22.62 -7.70
C THR A 829 -28.94 -22.58 -8.51
N VAL A 830 -28.36 -23.75 -8.81
CA VAL A 830 -27.19 -23.83 -9.72
C VAL A 830 -27.68 -24.19 -11.10
N THR A 831 -27.21 -23.47 -12.12
CA THR A 831 -27.52 -23.77 -13.51
C THR A 831 -26.55 -24.85 -14.02
N PRO A 832 -27.05 -26.01 -14.48
CA PRO A 832 -26.18 -27.06 -15.03
C PRO A 832 -25.38 -26.56 -16.23
N GLY A 833 -24.06 -26.79 -16.23
CA GLY A 833 -23.18 -26.47 -17.35
C GLY A 833 -22.55 -25.07 -17.36
N LEU A 834 -22.83 -24.22 -16.37
CA LEU A 834 -22.08 -22.97 -16.18
C LEU A 834 -20.82 -23.19 -15.32
N PRO A 835 -19.71 -22.48 -15.62
CA PRO A 835 -18.50 -22.57 -14.82
C PRO A 835 -18.70 -21.96 -13.43
N THR A 836 -17.99 -22.53 -12.46
CA THR A 836 -18.07 -22.23 -11.03
C THR A 836 -16.78 -21.58 -10.53
N ILE A 837 -16.70 -21.28 -9.23
CA ILE A 837 -15.47 -20.74 -8.62
C ILE A 837 -14.29 -21.74 -8.68
N HIS A 838 -14.56 -23.05 -8.71
CA HIS A 838 -13.51 -24.08 -8.82
C HIS A 838 -12.80 -24.03 -10.18
N ASP A 839 -13.51 -23.65 -11.25
CA ASP A 839 -12.93 -23.51 -12.60
C ASP A 839 -11.95 -22.32 -12.71
N LEU A 840 -11.94 -21.43 -11.70
CA LEU A 840 -10.95 -20.37 -11.56
C LEU A 840 -9.76 -20.78 -10.66
N GLY A 841 -9.68 -22.05 -10.26
CA GLY A 841 -8.62 -22.60 -9.42
C GLY A 841 -8.69 -22.16 -7.96
N ILE A 842 -9.89 -21.85 -7.46
CA ILE A 842 -10.11 -21.37 -6.09
C ILE A 842 -11.00 -22.35 -5.34
N GLU A 843 -10.48 -22.86 -4.23
CA GLU A 843 -11.25 -23.65 -3.26
C GLU A 843 -11.93 -22.70 -2.26
N PRO A 844 -13.27 -22.58 -2.28
CA PRO A 844 -13.97 -21.63 -1.43
C PRO A 844 -13.99 -22.10 0.03
N VAL A 845 -13.81 -21.14 0.95
CA VAL A 845 -13.77 -21.42 2.38
C VAL A 845 -15.16 -21.79 2.89
N LYS A 846 -15.23 -22.79 3.78
CA LYS A 846 -16.48 -23.22 4.40
C LYS A 846 -17.07 -22.13 5.28
N PHE A 847 -18.39 -22.11 5.37
CA PHE A 847 -19.11 -21.14 6.18
C PHE A 847 -18.71 -21.20 7.66
N SER A 848 -18.59 -22.41 8.21
CA SER A 848 -18.18 -22.67 9.60
C SER A 848 -16.84 -22.06 9.97
N ASP A 849 -15.89 -22.07 9.03
CA ASP A 849 -14.49 -21.75 9.30
C ASP A 849 -14.28 -20.23 9.28
N ALA A 850 -14.97 -19.53 8.38
CA ALA A 850 -14.83 -18.08 8.24
C ALA A 850 -15.71 -17.27 9.20
N ILE A 851 -16.86 -17.80 9.64
CA ILE A 851 -17.85 -17.01 10.39
C ILE A 851 -17.36 -16.58 11.78
N GLY A 852 -16.44 -17.36 12.37
CA GLY A 852 -16.11 -17.23 13.78
C GLY A 852 -15.49 -15.89 14.16
N HIS A 853 -14.55 -15.40 13.35
CA HIS A 853 -13.92 -14.09 13.56
C HIS A 853 -14.92 -12.93 13.48
N MET A 854 -15.94 -13.02 12.63
CA MET A 854 -16.96 -11.98 12.50
C MET A 854 -17.91 -11.99 13.70
N MET A 855 -18.42 -13.17 14.06
CA MET A 855 -19.39 -13.32 15.14
C MET A 855 -18.81 -13.00 16.51
N ALA A 856 -17.49 -13.09 16.69
CA ALA A 856 -16.80 -12.74 17.93
C ALA A 856 -17.16 -11.32 18.42
N SER A 857 -17.26 -10.36 17.50
CA SER A 857 -17.63 -8.97 17.82
C SER A 857 -19.09 -8.78 18.25
N MET A 858 -19.98 -9.71 17.86
CA MET A 858 -21.43 -9.64 18.12
C MET A 858 -21.86 -10.51 19.32
N ARG A 859 -20.91 -11.15 20.01
CA ARG A 859 -21.16 -11.95 21.20
C ARG A 859 -21.83 -11.13 22.30
N LYS A 860 -22.64 -11.78 23.14
CA LYS A 860 -23.29 -11.13 24.29
C LYS A 860 -22.24 -10.52 25.23
N SER A 861 -22.44 -9.27 25.68
CA SER A 861 -21.50 -8.58 26.58
C SER A 861 -21.27 -9.37 27.87
N GLY A 862 -20.04 -9.33 28.40
CA GLY A 862 -19.65 -10.09 29.60
C GLY A 862 -19.28 -11.56 29.35
N ARG A 863 -19.09 -11.96 28.08
CA ARG A 863 -18.59 -13.29 27.69
C ARG A 863 -17.38 -13.17 26.77
N TYR A 864 -16.42 -12.33 27.16
CA TYR A 864 -15.08 -12.38 26.58
C TYR A 864 -14.47 -13.74 26.92
N VAL A 865 -13.84 -14.34 25.92
CA VAL A 865 -13.18 -15.63 26.06
C VAL A 865 -11.74 -15.28 26.40
N GLU A 866 -11.35 -15.46 27.68
CA GLU A 866 -9.98 -15.19 28.13
C GLU A 866 -9.02 -16.28 27.64
N ASN A 867 -9.44 -17.55 27.69
CA ASN A 867 -8.69 -18.68 27.16
C ASN A 867 -9.42 -19.31 25.96
N PRO A 868 -8.72 -19.70 24.87
CA PRO A 868 -9.33 -20.34 23.70
C PRO A 868 -10.22 -21.56 24.03
N GLU A 869 -9.90 -22.26 25.11
CA GLU A 869 -10.55 -23.48 25.61
C GLU A 869 -11.94 -23.21 26.22
N ASP A 870 -12.19 -21.99 26.70
CA ASP A 870 -13.47 -21.58 27.31
C ASP A 870 -14.59 -21.37 26.26
N PHE A 871 -14.24 -21.47 24.97
CA PHE A 871 -15.16 -21.36 23.85
C PHE A 871 -15.30 -22.68 23.11
N LEU A 872 -16.26 -23.49 23.54
CA LEU A 872 -16.80 -24.59 22.74
C LEU A 872 -17.41 -24.00 21.45
N ILE A 873 -16.73 -24.25 20.33
CA ILE A 873 -17.24 -23.91 19.00
C ILE A 873 -18.48 -24.78 18.77
N PRO A 874 -19.66 -24.19 18.46
CA PRO A 874 -20.85 -24.99 18.20
C PRO A 874 -20.65 -25.86 16.96
N ASP A 875 -21.27 -27.04 16.94
CA ASP A 875 -21.21 -27.92 15.78
C ASP A 875 -21.79 -27.25 14.53
N PRO A 876 -21.09 -27.34 13.38
CA PRO A 876 -21.55 -26.75 12.14
C PRO A 876 -22.90 -27.33 11.70
N PRO A 877 -23.73 -26.54 10.97
CA PRO A 877 -24.96 -27.07 10.39
C PRO A 877 -24.63 -28.19 9.40
N LYS A 878 -25.48 -29.22 9.36
CA LYS A 878 -25.29 -30.32 8.40
C LYS A 878 -25.58 -29.80 6.99
N PRO A 879 -24.66 -29.97 6.01
CA PRO A 879 -24.95 -29.60 4.63
C PRO A 879 -26.06 -30.50 4.08
N LEU A 880 -26.84 -29.98 3.13
CA LEU A 880 -27.82 -30.77 2.39
C LEU A 880 -27.09 -31.83 1.54
N SER A 881 -27.62 -33.07 1.49
CA SER A 881 -27.03 -34.15 0.69
C SER A 881 -27.31 -33.96 -0.81
N GLN A 882 -26.39 -34.40 -1.67
CA GLN A 882 -26.53 -34.32 -3.14
C GLN A 882 -27.82 -34.97 -3.68
N GLU A 883 -28.33 -36.03 -3.04
CA GLU A 883 -29.61 -36.67 -3.41
C GLU A 883 -30.83 -35.79 -3.11
N PHE A 884 -30.76 -34.99 -2.04
CA PHE A 884 -31.77 -33.98 -1.72
C PHE A 884 -31.71 -32.82 -2.74
N GLU A 885 -30.54 -32.54 -3.33
CA GLU A 885 -30.38 -31.51 -4.36
C GLU A 885 -31.04 -31.88 -5.69
N LEU A 886 -30.93 -33.14 -6.12
CA LEU A 886 -31.58 -33.65 -7.34
C LEU A 886 -33.11 -33.63 -7.22
N SER A 887 -33.65 -34.05 -6.07
CA SER A 887 -35.10 -34.04 -5.81
C SER A 887 -35.68 -32.64 -5.61
N TYR A 888 -34.92 -31.71 -5.00
CA TYR A 888 -35.34 -30.31 -4.82
C TYR A 888 -35.32 -29.50 -6.12
N ASN A 889 -34.35 -29.76 -7.02
CA ASN A 889 -34.31 -29.11 -8.34
C ASN A 889 -35.42 -29.62 -9.28
N LEU A 890 -35.85 -30.88 -9.15
CA LEU A 890 -36.97 -31.47 -9.91
C LEU A 890 -38.36 -31.02 -9.41
N SER A 891 -38.45 -30.46 -8.20
CA SER A 891 -39.69 -29.99 -7.58
C SER A 891 -39.80 -28.46 -7.52
N ALA A 892 -38.83 -27.74 -8.10
CA ALA A 892 -38.97 -26.31 -8.38
C ALA A 892 -40.02 -26.15 -9.51
N PRO A 893 -41.08 -25.34 -9.31
CA PRO A 893 -42.11 -25.14 -10.32
C PRO A 893 -41.59 -24.42 -11.57
#